data_AF-A0A2D9TAZ2-F1
#
_entry.id   AF-A0A2D9TAZ2-F1
#
_cell.length_a   1.000
_cell.length_b   1.000
_cell.length_c   1.000
_cell.angle_alpha   90.00
_cell.angle_beta   90.00
_cell.angle_gamma   90.00
#
_symmetry.space_group_name_H-M   'P 1'
#
loop_
_entity.id
_entity.type
_entity.pdbx_description
1 polymer ?
#
loop_
_entity_poly.entity_id
_entity_poly.type
_entity_poly.pdbx_seq_one_letter_code
_entity_poly.pdbx_strand_id
1 'polypeptide(L)'
;MARFARSAWAFCPMAPRRWRGHRCTVTVTAGRGVQTRHARVVERLLDALPRTTGGLIAMVGLVVLVVGWWGDVRAVRTVAPGLVSMKANTASNFIMLGVGLAILGSRPEASRRRAAKALGLAVAGLGLLTLVEYLVGASFGLDTMLAADPYSVTRGRPAGRMSGCTGIEFVIAGLALGALAHDRPRRAGRGLAARVLVVGLLAITGYLYDVNAFYEVWLFTSMAIHTSVAFALAGAGLLAVAWRESEVRVLAAKTPSGSVARALLPATLAVPILLGGVIVTFEGLGSYPGHFSMMLLALGTGVVFLALVSRTLVVIGRLDAERSEVRRDLGAHREWFQITLASIGDAVVATDQQGVVTFLNSVGEELTGWTSSDAQGRPVEEVMDLRGETDDEPSESPLRHALRLQDVVGLRNHTVLVRRDGSSLPIEDSAAPIRRDDGVIVGAVLVFRDVSERRREEARRPEYLAMLAHELRNPLAPILGGAELLAADQRSAQERQLLNVIIRQATHLSRLVDDMLDLTRLSRGRVTLVKESCSLEEACADAVAAARPLARDHQVTTHIGPEADGLRVHADPERLHQVLFNLLSNAIKYTPPGGTVDLHVKAAGDDVRIRVVDDGRGIEPAELEATFEPFVQAERSLDRSEGGLGLGLAVVREIVSRHDGIVVARSEGAGSGTEVVVTLPRSAEARGSRRPRRTDAGGVHRGAALGPRRRRPPRRGIDPLDGPRPAPARARLRGEEGAGAPGGSDKPSAASPMGRVERRPRFTS
;
A
#
# COMPACT_ATOMS: atom_id res chain seq x y z
N MET A 1 -44.66 -33.76 32.75
CA MET A 1 -44.38 -32.47 33.43
C MET A 1 -42.86 -32.31 33.54
N ALA A 2 -42.24 -31.14 33.51
CA ALA A 2 -42.70 -29.84 33.00
C ALA A 2 -41.49 -28.98 32.54
N ARG A 3 -41.77 -28.03 31.65
CA ARG A 3 -40.89 -27.01 31.05
C ARG A 3 -39.85 -26.40 32.02
N PHE A 4 -38.56 -26.36 31.64
CA PHE A 4 -37.70 -25.14 31.64
C PHE A 4 -36.26 -25.39 31.10
N ALA A 5 -36.12 -25.82 29.84
CA ALA A 5 -34.79 -26.02 29.21
C ALA A 5 -34.81 -25.96 27.66
N ARG A 6 -35.50 -24.97 27.05
CA ARG A 6 -35.55 -24.78 25.58
C ARG A 6 -35.76 -23.32 25.17
N SER A 7 -34.69 -22.53 25.01
CA SER A 7 -34.73 -21.24 24.30
C SER A 7 -33.33 -20.62 24.04
N ALA A 8 -32.35 -21.42 23.65
CA ALA A 8 -31.07 -20.95 23.09
C ALA A 8 -30.49 -22.04 22.17
N TRP A 9 -29.57 -21.68 21.27
CA TRP A 9 -28.84 -22.59 20.37
C TRP A 9 -29.70 -23.44 19.42
N ALA A 10 -30.37 -22.79 18.47
CA ALA A 10 -30.94 -23.46 17.30
C ALA A 10 -30.96 -22.55 16.05
N PHE A 11 -29.79 -22.33 15.40
CA PHE A 11 -29.69 -22.15 13.94
C PHE A 11 -28.23 -22.23 13.44
N CYS A 12 -27.77 -23.47 13.22
CA CYS A 12 -26.75 -23.83 12.22
C CYS A 12 -27.51 -24.22 10.91
N PRO A 13 -26.89 -24.49 9.73
CA PRO A 13 -25.46 -24.71 9.50
C PRO A 13 -24.84 -24.10 8.21
N MET A 14 -23.51 -24.24 8.18
CA MET A 14 -22.54 -24.40 7.06
C MET A 14 -22.96 -24.33 5.57
N ALA A 15 -21.93 -23.93 4.77
CA ALA A 15 -21.50 -24.48 3.46
C ALA A 15 -21.44 -23.45 2.30
N PRO A 16 -20.39 -23.49 1.44
CA PRO A 16 -20.05 -22.37 0.56
C PRO A 16 -20.81 -22.35 -0.77
N ARG A 17 -21.28 -21.18 -1.19
CA ARG A 17 -21.76 -20.94 -2.56
C ARG A 17 -20.65 -20.35 -3.43
N ARG A 18 -20.41 -20.99 -4.58
CA ARG A 18 -19.51 -20.50 -5.65
C ARG A 18 -19.86 -19.05 -6.02
N TRP A 19 -18.95 -18.11 -5.76
CA TRP A 19 -19.05 -16.76 -6.33
C TRP A 19 -18.72 -16.81 -7.82
N ARG A 20 -19.72 -16.63 -8.68
CA ARG A 20 -19.49 -16.34 -10.10
C ARG A 20 -18.98 -14.90 -10.22
N GLY A 21 -17.81 -14.73 -10.85
CA GLY A 21 -17.20 -13.42 -10.99
C GLY A 21 -18.04 -12.47 -11.86
N HIS A 22 -18.48 -11.36 -11.28
CA HIS A 22 -18.86 -10.17 -12.03
C HIS A 22 -17.73 -9.15 -11.94
N ARG A 23 -17.16 -8.81 -13.11
CA ARG A 23 -16.03 -7.87 -13.23
C ARG A 23 -16.49 -6.49 -12.75
N CYS A 24 -15.95 -6.02 -11.62
CA CYS A 24 -16.24 -4.68 -11.12
C CYS A 24 -15.29 -3.66 -11.78
N THR A 25 -15.47 -3.42 -13.08
CA THR A 25 -14.68 -2.44 -13.83
C THR A 25 -15.03 -1.02 -13.40
N VAL A 26 -14.31 -0.49 -12.41
CA VAL A 26 -14.39 0.90 -11.97
C VAL A 26 -13.67 1.79 -12.98
N THR A 27 -14.32 2.05 -14.11
CA THR A 27 -13.86 3.05 -15.07
C THR A 27 -14.05 4.45 -14.47
N VAL A 28 -12.95 5.08 -14.07
CA VAL A 28 -12.91 6.48 -13.61
C VAL A 28 -13.13 7.42 -14.80
N THR A 29 -14.38 7.50 -15.24
CA THR A 29 -14.81 8.43 -16.28
C THR A 29 -15.06 9.81 -15.67
N ALA A 30 -14.28 10.80 -16.08
CA ALA A 30 -14.47 12.16 -15.63
C ALA A 30 -15.85 12.72 -16.04
N GLY A 31 -16.52 13.41 -15.12
CA GLY A 31 -17.51 14.43 -15.47
C GLY A 31 -18.96 14.01 -15.77
N ARG A 32 -19.38 12.75 -15.59
CA ARG A 32 -20.83 12.38 -15.68
C ARG A 32 -21.32 11.62 -14.44
N GLY A 33 -21.70 12.38 -13.42
CA GLY A 33 -22.19 11.84 -12.13
C GLY A 33 -23.46 10.99 -12.26
N VAL A 34 -23.49 9.87 -11.50
CA VAL A 34 -24.55 8.87 -11.55
C VAL A 34 -25.89 9.44 -11.06
N GLN A 35 -26.74 9.88 -11.99
CA GLN A 35 -28.09 10.34 -11.67
C GLN A 35 -28.95 9.20 -11.09
N THR A 36 -29.27 9.31 -9.80
CA THR A 36 -30.16 8.36 -9.10
C THR A 36 -31.55 8.28 -9.75
N ARG A 37 -32.25 7.14 -9.56
CA ARG A 37 -33.60 6.91 -10.11
C ARG A 37 -34.59 8.01 -9.71
N HIS A 38 -34.48 8.56 -8.50
CA HIS A 38 -35.33 9.65 -8.02
C HIS A 38 -35.04 10.99 -8.69
N ALA A 39 -33.76 11.35 -8.91
CA ALA A 39 -33.41 12.59 -9.61
C ALA A 39 -34.05 12.63 -11.00
N ARG A 40 -33.97 11.52 -11.75
CA ARG A 40 -34.61 11.37 -13.07
C ARG A 40 -36.15 11.41 -13.03
N VAL A 41 -36.80 11.09 -11.90
CA VAL A 41 -38.26 11.25 -11.75
C VAL A 41 -38.62 12.72 -11.48
N VAL A 42 -37.90 13.38 -10.57
CA VAL A 42 -38.11 14.82 -10.27
C VAL A 42 -37.86 15.68 -11.51
N GLU A 43 -36.80 15.40 -12.26
CA GLU A 43 -36.46 16.08 -13.52
C GLU A 43 -37.56 15.90 -14.58
N ARG A 44 -38.07 14.67 -14.78
CA ARG A 44 -39.21 14.41 -15.68
C ARG A 44 -40.49 15.13 -15.26
N LEU A 45 -40.80 15.17 -13.97
CA LEU A 45 -41.98 15.89 -13.46
C LEU A 45 -41.87 17.38 -13.73
N LEU A 46 -40.72 18.00 -13.47
CA LEU A 46 -40.47 19.43 -13.73
C LEU A 46 -40.34 19.76 -15.23
N ASP A 47 -39.98 18.78 -16.07
CA ASP A 47 -40.04 18.94 -17.53
C ASP A 47 -41.47 18.90 -18.07
N ALA A 48 -42.33 18.06 -17.48
CA ALA A 48 -43.74 17.94 -17.85
C ALA A 48 -44.61 19.08 -17.32
N LEU A 49 -44.39 19.52 -16.07
CA LEU A 49 -45.31 20.41 -15.34
C LEU A 49 -45.71 21.69 -16.12
N PRO A 50 -44.80 22.44 -16.78
CA PRO A 50 -45.19 23.63 -17.53
C PRO A 50 -46.06 23.33 -18.75
N ARG A 51 -45.92 22.14 -19.34
CA ARG A 51 -46.73 21.73 -20.50
C ARG A 51 -48.11 21.29 -20.05
N THR A 52 -48.21 20.54 -18.96
CA THR A 52 -49.50 20.07 -18.43
C THR A 52 -50.30 21.20 -17.82
N THR A 53 -49.70 22.07 -17.00
CA THR A 53 -50.42 23.24 -16.47
C THR A 53 -50.73 24.26 -17.55
N GLY A 54 -49.79 24.55 -18.46
CA GLY A 54 -50.01 25.45 -19.60
C GLY A 54 -51.14 24.98 -20.53
N GLY A 55 -51.16 23.68 -20.86
CA GLY A 55 -52.27 23.08 -21.62
C GLY A 55 -53.60 23.12 -20.87
N LEU A 56 -53.61 22.84 -19.58
CA LEU A 56 -54.82 22.84 -18.75
C LEU A 56 -55.44 24.24 -18.63
N ILE A 57 -54.64 25.28 -18.36
CA ILE A 57 -55.17 26.66 -18.26
C ILE A 57 -55.61 27.21 -19.62
N ALA A 58 -54.92 26.86 -20.71
CA ALA A 58 -55.36 27.20 -22.06
C ALA A 58 -56.67 26.49 -22.43
N MET A 59 -56.85 25.23 -22.04
CA MET A 59 -58.09 24.48 -22.24
C MET A 59 -59.25 25.09 -21.43
N VAL A 60 -59.04 25.45 -20.17
CA VAL A 60 -60.05 26.15 -19.34
C VAL A 60 -60.44 27.48 -19.98
N GLY A 61 -59.47 28.30 -20.42
CA GLY A 61 -59.74 29.55 -21.13
C GLY A 61 -60.52 29.32 -22.44
N LEU A 62 -60.15 28.31 -23.24
CA LEU A 62 -60.83 27.98 -24.48
C LEU A 62 -62.28 27.51 -24.25
N VAL A 63 -62.52 26.66 -23.25
CA VAL A 63 -63.86 26.18 -22.89
C VAL A 63 -64.73 27.33 -22.36
N VAL A 64 -64.20 28.22 -21.52
CA VAL A 64 -64.95 29.39 -21.03
C VAL A 64 -65.26 30.37 -22.15
N LEU A 65 -64.34 30.61 -23.09
CA LEU A 65 -64.59 31.50 -24.23
C LEU A 65 -65.59 30.90 -25.23
N VAL A 66 -65.35 29.68 -25.70
CA VAL A 66 -66.16 29.05 -26.76
C VAL A 66 -67.50 28.54 -26.24
N VAL A 67 -67.51 27.74 -25.17
CA VAL A 67 -68.74 27.14 -24.63
C VAL A 67 -69.45 28.11 -23.69
N GLY A 68 -68.69 28.79 -22.84
CA GLY A 68 -69.25 29.73 -21.86
C GLY A 68 -69.80 31.03 -22.48
N TRP A 69 -69.00 31.72 -23.31
CA TRP A 69 -69.39 33.02 -23.88
C TRP A 69 -70.04 32.90 -25.26
N TRP A 70 -69.43 32.24 -26.24
CA TRP A 70 -70.02 32.13 -27.59
C TRP A 70 -71.18 31.12 -27.67
N GLY A 71 -71.14 30.04 -26.88
CA GLY A 71 -72.25 29.10 -26.70
C GLY A 71 -73.23 29.47 -25.58
N ASP A 72 -73.07 30.64 -24.95
CA ASP A 72 -73.86 31.18 -23.83
C ASP A 72 -74.07 30.24 -22.62
N VAL A 73 -73.27 29.17 -22.44
CA VAL A 73 -73.46 28.23 -21.33
C VAL A 73 -73.05 28.85 -19.99
N ARG A 74 -74.03 29.42 -19.27
CA ARG A 74 -73.82 30.10 -17.97
C ARG A 74 -73.11 29.23 -16.93
N ALA A 75 -73.39 27.92 -16.90
CA ALA A 75 -72.75 26.99 -15.97
C ALA A 75 -71.22 26.95 -16.15
N VAL A 76 -70.72 27.06 -17.40
CA VAL A 76 -69.28 27.13 -17.68
C VAL A 76 -68.68 28.47 -17.23
N ARG A 77 -69.45 29.56 -17.33
CA ARG A 77 -69.00 30.92 -16.93
C ARG A 77 -68.87 31.11 -15.42
N THR A 78 -69.74 30.52 -14.59
CA THR A 78 -69.71 30.69 -13.12
C THR A 78 -69.25 29.45 -12.34
N VAL A 79 -69.20 28.27 -12.97
CA VAL A 79 -68.96 26.93 -12.38
C VAL A 79 -70.03 26.45 -11.40
N ALA A 80 -70.57 27.32 -10.54
CA ALA A 80 -71.74 27.04 -9.69
C ALA A 80 -72.72 28.24 -9.67
N PRO A 81 -73.96 28.05 -9.20
CA PRO A 81 -74.86 29.17 -8.88
C PRO A 81 -74.26 30.11 -7.84
N GLY A 82 -74.66 31.39 -7.85
CA GLY A 82 -74.15 32.42 -6.92
C GLY A 82 -72.75 32.94 -7.25
N LEU A 83 -71.83 32.07 -7.68
CA LEU A 83 -70.43 32.40 -7.95
C LEU A 83 -70.21 33.38 -9.13
N VAL A 84 -69.02 33.96 -9.16
CA VAL A 84 -68.58 35.00 -10.08
C VAL A 84 -68.37 34.44 -11.50
N SER A 85 -68.79 35.21 -12.51
CA SER A 85 -68.56 34.90 -13.92
C SER A 85 -67.14 35.25 -14.37
N MET A 86 -66.40 34.28 -14.92
CA MET A 86 -65.11 34.52 -15.58
C MET A 86 -65.33 35.16 -16.95
N LYS A 87 -64.66 36.29 -17.18
CA LYS A 87 -64.88 37.15 -18.35
C LYS A 87 -64.16 36.65 -19.61
N ALA A 88 -64.63 37.07 -20.78
CA ALA A 88 -64.05 36.67 -22.07
C ALA A 88 -62.58 37.11 -22.22
N ASN A 89 -62.23 38.32 -21.76
CA ASN A 89 -60.85 38.82 -21.74
C ASN A 89 -59.96 38.10 -20.70
N THR A 90 -60.52 37.66 -19.56
CA THR A 90 -59.84 36.75 -18.63
C THR A 90 -59.52 35.42 -19.30
N ALA A 91 -60.50 34.86 -20.03
CA ALA A 91 -60.36 33.60 -20.74
C ALA A 91 -59.28 33.66 -21.84
N SER A 92 -59.26 34.72 -22.67
CA SER A 92 -58.23 34.90 -23.70
C SER A 92 -56.82 35.07 -23.12
N ASN A 93 -56.68 35.77 -21.98
CA ASN A 93 -55.39 35.88 -21.30
C ASN A 93 -54.86 34.52 -20.81
N PHE A 94 -55.71 33.62 -20.29
CA PHE A 94 -55.26 32.26 -19.94
C PHE A 94 -54.91 31.39 -21.15
N ILE A 95 -55.57 31.57 -22.31
CA ILE A 95 -55.15 30.93 -23.55
C ILE A 95 -53.72 31.37 -23.93
N MET A 96 -53.46 32.68 -23.97
CA MET A 96 -52.12 33.21 -24.30
C MET A 96 -51.06 32.79 -23.29
N LEU A 97 -51.35 32.90 -21.98
CA LEU A 97 -50.46 32.51 -20.90
C LEU A 97 -50.14 31.01 -20.93
N GLY A 98 -51.15 30.16 -21.14
CA GLY A 98 -51.01 28.71 -21.23
C GLY A 98 -50.24 28.24 -22.45
N VAL A 99 -50.51 28.81 -23.62
CA VAL A 99 -49.73 28.55 -24.86
C VAL A 99 -48.27 28.98 -24.68
N GLY A 100 -48.02 30.19 -24.17
CA GLY A 100 -46.65 30.66 -23.93
C GLY A 100 -45.89 29.83 -22.89
N LEU A 101 -46.56 29.39 -21.83
CA LEU A 101 -46.01 28.51 -20.81
C LEU A 101 -45.70 27.09 -21.35
N ALA A 102 -46.59 26.53 -22.17
CA ALA A 102 -46.36 25.25 -22.85
C ALA A 102 -45.18 25.34 -23.83
N ILE A 103 -45.04 26.47 -24.54
CA ILE A 103 -43.88 26.76 -25.39
C ILE A 103 -42.59 26.75 -24.56
N LEU A 104 -42.48 27.46 -23.43
CA LEU A 104 -41.29 27.39 -22.55
C LEU A 104 -41.08 25.97 -21.96
N GLY A 105 -42.16 25.25 -21.70
CA GLY A 105 -42.15 23.85 -21.31
C GLY A 105 -41.42 22.94 -22.31
N SER A 106 -41.42 23.28 -23.60
CA SER A 106 -40.84 22.47 -24.69
C SER A 106 -39.30 22.46 -24.77
N ARG A 107 -38.60 23.34 -24.03
CA ARG A 107 -37.19 23.75 -24.29
C ARG A 107 -37.01 24.40 -25.67
N PRO A 108 -37.68 25.53 -25.93
CA PRO A 108 -37.77 26.14 -27.25
C PRO A 108 -36.45 26.78 -27.73
N GLU A 109 -36.28 26.79 -29.05
CA GLU A 109 -35.32 27.61 -29.80
C GLU A 109 -35.59 29.12 -29.64
N ALA A 110 -34.63 29.96 -30.03
CA ALA A 110 -34.72 31.42 -29.94
C ALA A 110 -35.90 32.05 -30.73
N SER A 111 -36.39 31.36 -31.77
CA SER A 111 -37.64 31.71 -32.49
C SER A 111 -38.86 31.59 -31.57
N ARG A 112 -39.08 30.39 -31.02
CA ARG A 112 -40.20 30.06 -30.12
C ARG A 112 -40.08 30.75 -28.76
N ARG A 113 -38.87 31.03 -28.25
CA ARG A 113 -38.66 31.91 -27.07
C ARG A 113 -39.17 33.32 -27.29
N ARG A 114 -38.89 33.93 -28.45
CA ARG A 114 -39.44 35.25 -28.81
C ARG A 114 -40.97 35.23 -28.87
N ALA A 115 -41.58 34.17 -29.40
CA ALA A 115 -43.04 34.00 -29.38
C ALA A 115 -43.61 33.92 -27.95
N ALA A 116 -43.03 33.11 -27.06
CA ALA A 116 -43.44 33.04 -25.65
C ALA A 116 -43.26 34.38 -24.92
N LYS A 117 -42.19 35.15 -25.22
CA LYS A 117 -41.98 36.50 -24.70
C LYS A 117 -43.07 37.47 -25.19
N ALA A 118 -43.43 37.41 -26.48
CA ALA A 118 -44.49 38.24 -27.06
C ALA A 118 -45.86 37.95 -26.41
N LEU A 119 -46.20 36.66 -26.21
CA LEU A 119 -47.40 36.26 -25.48
C LEU A 119 -47.41 36.77 -24.03
N GLY A 120 -46.26 36.70 -23.32
CA GLY A 120 -46.14 37.25 -21.97
C GLY A 120 -46.34 38.77 -21.92
N LEU A 121 -45.80 39.50 -22.90
CA LEU A 121 -46.03 40.94 -23.02
C LEU A 121 -47.48 41.28 -23.40
N ALA A 122 -48.15 40.47 -24.21
CA ALA A 122 -49.57 40.65 -24.53
C ALA A 122 -50.48 40.42 -23.31
N VAL A 123 -50.25 39.35 -22.54
CA VAL A 123 -50.97 39.06 -21.29
C VAL A 123 -50.79 40.19 -20.27
N ALA A 124 -49.55 40.66 -20.09
CA ALA A 124 -49.28 41.78 -19.19
C ALA A 124 -49.87 43.10 -19.72
N GLY A 125 -49.86 43.32 -21.03
CA GLY A 125 -50.45 44.49 -21.68
C GLY A 125 -51.96 44.57 -21.48
N LEU A 126 -52.72 43.49 -21.71
CA LEU A 126 -54.16 43.45 -21.45
C LEU A 126 -54.48 43.58 -19.96
N GLY A 127 -53.72 42.94 -19.07
CA GLY A 127 -53.89 43.11 -17.63
C GLY A 127 -53.68 44.56 -17.18
N LEU A 128 -52.63 45.22 -17.69
CA LEU A 128 -52.32 46.62 -17.39
C LEU A 128 -53.35 47.58 -17.97
N LEU A 129 -53.82 47.33 -19.19
CA LEU A 129 -54.74 48.25 -19.87
C LEU A 129 -56.11 48.29 -19.19
N THR A 130 -56.64 47.16 -18.71
CA THR A 130 -57.85 47.14 -17.87
C THR A 130 -57.63 47.79 -16.49
N LEU A 131 -56.42 47.76 -15.93
CA LEU A 131 -56.11 48.55 -14.73
C LEU A 131 -56.13 50.06 -15.02
N VAL A 132 -55.66 50.49 -16.19
CA VAL A 132 -55.79 51.89 -16.63
C VAL A 132 -57.26 52.26 -16.81
N GLU A 133 -58.11 51.39 -17.36
CA GLU A 133 -59.55 51.63 -17.45
C GLU A 133 -60.24 51.78 -16.07
N TYR A 134 -59.76 51.10 -15.03
CA TYR A 134 -60.24 51.32 -13.65
C TYR A 134 -59.73 52.65 -13.06
N LEU A 135 -58.47 53.02 -13.31
CA LEU A 135 -57.86 54.23 -12.75
C LEU A 135 -58.34 55.53 -13.43
N VAL A 136 -58.64 55.47 -14.72
CA VAL A 136 -59.07 56.64 -15.53
C VAL A 136 -60.60 56.75 -15.59
N GLY A 137 -61.34 55.67 -15.28
CA GLY A 137 -62.80 55.62 -15.39
C GLY A 137 -63.31 55.52 -16.84
N ALA A 138 -62.41 55.49 -17.82
CA ALA A 138 -62.74 55.30 -19.23
C ALA A 138 -63.03 53.82 -19.58
N SER A 139 -63.58 53.61 -20.78
CA SER A 139 -63.65 52.30 -21.40
C SER A 139 -62.99 52.36 -22.77
N PHE A 140 -62.08 51.43 -23.03
CA PHE A 140 -61.43 51.22 -24.33
C PHE A 140 -62.12 50.09 -25.13
N GLY A 141 -63.25 49.57 -24.64
CA GLY A 141 -64.05 48.53 -25.31
C GLY A 141 -63.48 47.10 -25.20
N LEU A 142 -62.35 46.90 -24.52
CA LEU A 142 -61.68 45.60 -24.35
C LEU A 142 -62.60 44.54 -23.73
N ASP A 143 -63.48 45.00 -22.85
CA ASP A 143 -64.43 44.18 -22.10
C ASP A 143 -65.59 43.65 -22.97
N THR A 144 -65.82 44.27 -24.13
CA THR A 144 -66.89 43.90 -25.09
C THR A 144 -66.37 43.35 -26.42
N MET A 145 -65.08 43.52 -26.72
CA MET A 145 -64.45 43.09 -27.98
C MET A 145 -64.56 41.58 -28.29
N LEU A 146 -64.63 40.72 -27.27
CA LEU A 146 -64.65 39.26 -27.44
C LEU A 146 -66.04 38.63 -27.27
N ALA A 147 -66.86 39.23 -26.41
CA ALA A 147 -68.26 38.93 -26.18
C ALA A 147 -68.90 40.08 -25.38
N ALA A 148 -70.18 40.38 -25.62
CA ALA A 148 -70.92 41.33 -24.79
C ALA A 148 -71.45 40.64 -23.50
N ASP A 149 -71.48 41.39 -22.39
CA ASP A 149 -71.99 40.90 -21.11
C ASP A 149 -73.12 41.81 -20.56
N PRO A 150 -74.37 41.60 -21.01
CA PRO A 150 -75.53 42.34 -20.49
C PRO A 150 -75.89 41.98 -19.04
N TYR A 151 -75.36 40.87 -18.50
CA TYR A 151 -75.71 40.35 -17.18
C TYR A 151 -74.92 41.00 -16.02
N SER A 152 -73.80 41.69 -16.29
CA SER A 152 -73.09 42.47 -15.26
C SER A 152 -73.58 43.91 -15.15
N VAL A 153 -74.01 44.53 -16.26
CA VAL A 153 -74.60 45.89 -16.30
C VAL A 153 -75.83 45.97 -15.40
N THR A 154 -76.71 44.96 -15.48
CA THR A 154 -77.92 44.82 -14.65
C THR A 154 -77.64 44.57 -13.16
N ARG A 155 -76.37 44.51 -12.73
CA ARG A 155 -75.93 44.46 -11.33
C ARG A 155 -75.04 45.65 -10.93
N GLY A 156 -75.01 46.73 -11.72
CA GLY A 156 -74.20 47.92 -11.42
C GLY A 156 -72.69 47.70 -11.46
N ARG A 157 -72.22 46.60 -12.05
CA ARG A 157 -70.79 46.33 -12.28
C ARG A 157 -70.44 46.66 -13.74
N PRO A 158 -69.21 47.13 -14.05
CA PRO A 158 -68.82 47.41 -15.43
C PRO A 158 -69.04 46.20 -16.35
N ALA A 159 -69.63 46.45 -17.53
CA ALA A 159 -69.92 45.43 -18.53
C ALA A 159 -68.65 44.64 -18.87
N GLY A 160 -68.66 43.32 -18.78
CA GLY A 160 -67.59 42.45 -19.26
C GLY A 160 -66.23 42.53 -18.54
N ARG A 161 -65.98 43.55 -17.70
CA ARG A 161 -64.65 43.85 -17.15
C ARG A 161 -64.13 42.80 -16.17
N MET A 162 -62.87 42.38 -16.37
CA MET A 162 -62.16 41.51 -15.43
C MET A 162 -61.73 42.28 -14.19
N SER A 163 -61.72 41.63 -13.03
CA SER A 163 -61.31 42.25 -11.76
C SER A 163 -59.94 42.93 -11.84
N GLY A 164 -59.75 44.04 -11.13
CA GLY A 164 -58.42 44.62 -10.93
C GLY A 164 -57.43 43.65 -10.28
N CYS A 165 -57.89 42.75 -9.39
CA CYS A 165 -57.04 41.69 -8.83
C CYS A 165 -56.55 40.74 -9.93
N THR A 166 -57.46 40.29 -10.80
CA THR A 166 -57.16 39.48 -12.00
C THR A 166 -56.23 40.21 -12.99
N GLY A 167 -56.43 41.51 -13.17
CA GLY A 167 -55.56 42.36 -14.00
C GLY A 167 -54.13 42.44 -13.44
N ILE A 168 -53.98 42.65 -12.13
CA ILE A 168 -52.68 42.64 -11.44
C ILE A 168 -51.99 41.28 -11.58
N GLU A 169 -52.72 40.17 -11.39
CA GLU A 169 -52.14 38.83 -11.58
C GLU A 169 -51.71 38.57 -13.02
N PHE A 170 -52.46 39.01 -14.04
CA PHE A 170 -52.00 38.91 -15.44
C PHE A 170 -50.77 39.79 -15.73
N VAL A 171 -50.66 40.99 -15.15
CA VAL A 171 -49.43 41.80 -15.24
C VAL A 171 -48.24 41.02 -14.65
N ILE A 172 -48.38 40.47 -13.45
CA ILE A 172 -47.30 39.71 -12.78
C ILE A 172 -46.97 38.43 -13.57
N ALA A 173 -47.96 37.68 -14.04
CA ALA A 173 -47.79 36.43 -14.78
C ALA A 173 -47.20 36.63 -16.18
N GLY A 174 -47.64 37.65 -16.91
CA GLY A 174 -47.09 38.01 -18.22
C GLY A 174 -45.65 38.52 -18.13
N LEU A 175 -45.33 39.33 -17.11
CA LEU A 175 -43.95 39.73 -16.82
C LEU A 175 -43.08 38.56 -16.36
N ALA A 176 -43.62 37.61 -15.57
CA ALA A 176 -42.92 36.38 -15.21
C ALA A 176 -42.58 35.55 -16.47
N LEU A 177 -43.56 35.30 -17.34
CA LEU A 177 -43.38 34.55 -18.58
C LEU A 177 -42.36 35.24 -19.50
N GLY A 178 -42.46 36.55 -19.68
CA GLY A 178 -41.51 37.34 -20.49
C GLY A 178 -40.09 37.37 -19.93
N ALA A 179 -39.92 37.34 -18.60
CA ALA A 179 -38.62 37.27 -17.94
C ALA A 179 -37.99 35.87 -18.00
N LEU A 180 -38.81 34.82 -18.00
CA LEU A 180 -38.39 33.41 -18.13
C LEU A 180 -38.15 32.96 -19.58
N ALA A 181 -38.66 33.71 -20.55
CA ALA A 181 -38.40 33.49 -21.98
C ALA A 181 -37.02 33.96 -22.47
N HIS A 182 -36.21 34.60 -21.61
CA HIS A 182 -34.90 35.16 -21.94
C HIS A 182 -33.76 34.19 -21.57
N ASP A 183 -32.65 34.26 -22.30
CA ASP A 183 -31.55 33.28 -22.31
C ASP A 183 -30.70 33.21 -21.03
N ARG A 184 -30.97 34.11 -20.08
CA ARG A 184 -30.54 34.01 -18.68
C ARG A 184 -31.76 34.31 -17.79
N PRO A 185 -32.40 33.30 -17.16
CA PRO A 185 -33.59 33.53 -16.34
C PRO A 185 -33.23 34.36 -15.11
N ARG A 186 -33.65 35.63 -15.11
CA ARG A 186 -33.34 36.58 -14.04
C ARG A 186 -34.02 36.14 -12.74
N ARG A 187 -33.37 36.34 -11.59
CA ARG A 187 -33.96 36.07 -10.25
C ARG A 187 -35.34 36.73 -10.06
N ALA A 188 -35.58 37.88 -10.69
CA ALA A 188 -36.87 38.54 -10.75
C ALA A 188 -38.01 37.64 -11.28
N GLY A 189 -37.77 36.83 -12.32
CA GLY A 189 -38.77 35.91 -12.88
C GLY A 189 -39.22 34.83 -11.90
N ARG A 190 -38.31 34.32 -11.06
CA ARG A 190 -38.65 33.41 -9.94
C ARG A 190 -39.56 34.11 -8.92
N GLY A 191 -39.23 35.33 -8.53
CA GLY A 191 -40.02 36.12 -7.57
C GLY A 191 -41.41 36.48 -8.08
N LEU A 192 -41.56 36.79 -9.38
CA LEU A 192 -42.86 37.03 -10.01
C LEU A 192 -43.69 35.73 -10.09
N ALA A 193 -43.10 34.62 -10.57
CA ALA A 193 -43.77 33.32 -10.63
C ALA A 193 -44.27 32.83 -9.26
N ALA A 194 -43.47 33.04 -8.20
CA ALA A 194 -43.87 32.74 -6.83
C ALA A 194 -45.10 33.55 -6.37
N ARG A 195 -45.17 34.83 -6.74
CA ARG A 195 -46.32 35.69 -6.39
C ARG A 195 -47.61 35.24 -7.07
N VAL A 196 -47.57 34.83 -8.34
CA VAL A 196 -48.75 34.27 -9.04
C VAL A 196 -49.26 33.00 -8.35
N LEU A 197 -48.36 32.11 -7.91
CA LEU A 197 -48.78 30.92 -7.15
C LEU A 197 -49.40 31.32 -5.80
N VAL A 198 -48.79 32.25 -5.07
CA VAL A 198 -49.26 32.66 -3.74
C VAL A 198 -50.62 33.37 -3.79
N VAL A 199 -50.84 34.28 -4.74
CA VAL A 199 -52.12 35.01 -4.86
C VAL A 199 -53.23 34.08 -5.36
N GLY A 200 -52.97 33.24 -6.37
CA GLY A 200 -53.90 32.20 -6.80
C GLY A 200 -54.29 31.22 -5.67
N LEU A 201 -53.32 30.78 -4.85
CA LEU A 201 -53.61 29.95 -3.66
C LEU A 201 -54.39 30.71 -2.58
N LEU A 202 -54.08 31.98 -2.33
CA LEU A 202 -54.79 32.82 -1.37
C LEU A 202 -56.26 33.01 -1.78
N ALA A 203 -56.52 33.23 -3.07
CA ALA A 203 -57.88 33.35 -3.59
C ALA A 203 -58.65 32.02 -3.56
N ILE A 204 -58.00 30.87 -3.76
CA ILE A 204 -58.60 29.54 -3.51
C ILE A 204 -58.92 29.37 -2.02
N THR A 205 -58.02 29.80 -1.12
CA THR A 205 -58.21 29.74 0.33
C THR A 205 -59.36 30.64 0.79
N GLY A 206 -59.51 31.83 0.19
CA GLY A 206 -60.66 32.70 0.38
C GLY A 206 -61.98 32.02 0.03
N TYR A 207 -62.04 31.34 -1.12
CA TYR A 207 -63.20 30.55 -1.51
C TYR A 207 -63.47 29.32 -0.64
N LEU A 208 -62.43 28.70 -0.06
CA LEU A 208 -62.56 27.51 0.78
C LEU A 208 -63.15 27.83 2.17
N TYR A 209 -62.96 29.07 2.66
CA TYR A 209 -63.40 29.52 3.99
C TYR A 209 -64.46 30.63 3.94
N ASP A 210 -64.99 30.94 2.75
CA ASP A 210 -65.88 32.08 2.48
C ASP A 210 -65.36 33.45 3.00
N VAL A 211 -64.03 33.63 3.00
CA VAL A 211 -63.37 34.87 3.43
C VAL A 211 -63.34 35.83 2.26
N ASN A 212 -64.42 36.60 2.10
CA ASN A 212 -64.59 37.58 1.02
C ASN A 212 -63.36 38.49 0.85
N ALA A 213 -62.75 38.96 1.94
CA ALA A 213 -61.57 39.84 1.90
C ALA A 213 -60.33 39.26 1.17
N PHE A 214 -60.28 37.94 0.91
CA PHE A 214 -59.19 37.29 0.15
C PHE A 214 -59.49 37.15 -1.36
N TYR A 215 -60.73 37.39 -1.80
CA TYR A 215 -61.12 37.35 -3.22
C TYR A 215 -61.91 38.60 -3.69
N GLU A 216 -62.27 39.49 -2.76
CA GLU A 216 -62.88 40.80 -2.91
C GLU A 216 -62.01 41.85 -2.19
N VAL A 217 -61.10 42.50 -2.90
CA VAL A 217 -60.41 43.69 -2.40
C VAL A 217 -61.37 44.88 -2.54
N TRP A 218 -61.53 45.70 -1.50
CA TRP A 218 -62.58 46.74 -1.37
C TRP A 218 -62.69 47.77 -2.53
N LEU A 219 -61.70 47.83 -3.43
CA LEU A 219 -61.64 48.70 -4.62
C LEU A 219 -61.94 47.97 -5.95
N PHE A 220 -62.05 46.64 -5.97
CA PHE A 220 -62.15 45.84 -7.19
C PHE A 220 -63.18 44.71 -7.05
N THR A 221 -63.81 44.33 -8.17
CA THR A 221 -64.81 43.24 -8.15
C THR A 221 -64.18 41.90 -7.77
N SER A 222 -64.97 41.05 -7.14
CA SER A 222 -64.71 39.63 -6.87
C SER A 222 -64.01 38.90 -8.04
N MET A 223 -63.00 38.06 -7.78
CA MET A 223 -62.36 37.18 -8.78
C MET A 223 -62.98 35.78 -8.77
N ALA A 224 -63.18 35.13 -9.93
CA ALA A 224 -63.86 33.83 -10.02
C ALA A 224 -63.01 32.62 -9.58
N ILE A 225 -63.61 31.64 -8.89
CA ILE A 225 -62.91 30.47 -8.31
C ILE A 225 -62.02 29.70 -9.30
N HIS A 226 -62.49 29.52 -10.54
CA HIS A 226 -61.76 28.79 -11.58
C HIS A 226 -60.67 29.65 -12.25
N THR A 227 -60.76 30.98 -12.14
CA THR A 227 -59.63 31.89 -12.41
C THR A 227 -58.55 31.74 -11.33
N SER A 228 -58.92 31.63 -10.05
CA SER A 228 -57.96 31.36 -8.95
C SER A 228 -57.22 30.03 -9.13
N VAL A 229 -57.94 28.96 -9.49
CA VAL A 229 -57.35 27.65 -9.84
C VAL A 229 -56.42 27.77 -11.06
N ALA A 230 -56.81 28.52 -12.09
CA ALA A 230 -55.96 28.73 -13.27
C ALA A 230 -54.70 29.54 -12.94
N PHE A 231 -54.75 30.55 -12.06
CA PHE A 231 -53.53 31.26 -11.61
C PHE A 231 -52.63 30.39 -10.75
N ALA A 232 -53.16 29.58 -9.83
CA ALA A 232 -52.35 28.64 -9.06
C ALA A 232 -51.62 27.63 -9.97
N LEU A 233 -52.31 27.08 -10.99
CA LEU A 233 -51.71 26.21 -12.01
C LEU A 233 -50.65 26.93 -12.86
N ALA A 234 -50.92 28.17 -13.27
CA ALA A 234 -49.97 28.99 -14.02
C ALA A 234 -48.71 29.31 -13.21
N GLY A 235 -48.86 29.71 -11.94
CA GLY A 235 -47.76 29.97 -11.02
C GLY A 235 -46.89 28.74 -10.76
N ALA A 236 -47.50 27.57 -10.55
CA ALA A 236 -46.79 26.31 -10.40
C ALA A 236 -45.98 25.93 -11.67
N GLY A 237 -46.56 26.11 -12.86
CA GLY A 237 -45.85 25.88 -14.12
C GLY A 237 -44.72 26.88 -14.38
N LEU A 238 -44.95 28.17 -14.10
CA LEU A 238 -43.93 29.23 -14.22
C LEU A 238 -42.75 28.97 -13.26
N LEU A 239 -43.02 28.55 -12.01
CA LEU A 239 -41.98 28.14 -11.07
C LEU A 239 -41.20 26.91 -11.56
N ALA A 240 -41.86 25.90 -12.12
CA ALA A 240 -41.18 24.75 -12.71
C ALA A 240 -40.25 25.14 -13.88
N VAL A 241 -40.64 26.12 -14.72
CA VAL A 241 -39.71 26.71 -15.71
C VAL A 241 -38.54 27.41 -15.01
N ALA A 242 -38.83 28.25 -14.00
CA ALA A 242 -37.84 29.11 -13.34
C ALA A 242 -36.80 28.36 -12.49
N TRP A 243 -37.15 27.18 -11.98
CA TRP A 243 -36.30 26.36 -11.13
C TRP A 243 -35.33 25.43 -11.91
N ARG A 244 -35.63 25.10 -13.18
CA ARG A 244 -34.87 24.15 -14.03
C ARG A 244 -33.35 24.34 -14.02
N GLU A 245 -32.84 25.57 -13.99
CA GLU A 245 -31.42 25.86 -14.28
C GLU A 245 -30.45 25.87 -13.09
N SER A 246 -30.92 25.89 -11.82
CA SER A 246 -29.98 25.91 -10.67
C SER A 246 -30.47 25.18 -9.42
N GLU A 247 -31.61 25.57 -8.87
CA GLU A 247 -32.06 25.12 -7.54
C GLU A 247 -32.62 23.69 -7.56
N VAL A 248 -33.07 23.18 -8.71
CA VAL A 248 -33.43 21.76 -8.88
C VAL A 248 -32.24 20.84 -8.65
N ARG A 249 -30.99 21.26 -8.92
CA ARG A 249 -29.83 20.44 -8.54
C ARG A 249 -29.67 20.32 -7.03
N VAL A 250 -30.19 21.25 -6.23
CA VAL A 250 -30.26 21.11 -4.76
C VAL A 250 -31.45 20.23 -4.38
N LEU A 251 -32.65 20.58 -4.85
CA LEU A 251 -33.92 19.90 -4.56
C LEU A 251 -33.99 18.44 -5.05
N ALA A 252 -33.21 18.04 -6.07
CA ALA A 252 -33.14 16.68 -6.59
C ALA A 252 -31.87 15.91 -6.19
N ALA A 253 -30.87 16.57 -5.59
CA ALA A 253 -29.68 15.87 -5.09
C ALA A 253 -29.95 15.08 -3.80
N LYS A 254 -29.01 14.17 -3.49
CA LYS A 254 -28.84 13.57 -2.16
C LYS A 254 -27.94 14.45 -1.26
N THR A 255 -28.13 15.77 -1.28
CA THR A 255 -27.53 16.67 -0.29
C THR A 255 -28.46 16.81 0.92
N PRO A 256 -27.93 17.15 2.12
CA PRO A 256 -28.75 17.49 3.28
C PRO A 256 -29.76 18.60 2.97
N SER A 257 -29.34 19.67 2.29
CA SER A 257 -30.23 20.76 1.83
C SER A 257 -31.35 20.27 0.92
N GLY A 258 -31.11 19.22 0.13
CA GLY A 258 -32.10 18.61 -0.77
C GLY A 258 -33.14 17.77 -0.04
N SER A 259 -32.78 17.03 1.02
CA SER A 259 -33.76 16.34 1.87
C SER A 259 -34.58 17.34 2.71
N VAL A 260 -33.93 18.35 3.29
CA VAL A 260 -34.57 19.48 3.99
C VAL A 260 -35.64 20.12 3.12
N ALA A 261 -35.29 20.57 1.92
CA ALA A 261 -36.21 21.30 1.03
C ALA A 261 -37.41 20.45 0.57
N ARG A 262 -37.20 19.15 0.29
CA ARG A 262 -38.27 18.22 -0.09
C ARG A 262 -39.26 17.91 1.05
N ALA A 263 -38.83 18.02 2.32
CA ALA A 263 -39.71 17.87 3.47
C ALA A 263 -40.46 19.17 3.77
N LEU A 264 -39.75 20.29 3.94
CA LEU A 264 -40.32 21.56 4.38
C LEU A 264 -41.25 22.20 3.33
N LEU A 265 -40.83 22.36 2.08
CA LEU A 265 -41.59 23.19 1.11
C LEU A 265 -43.03 22.71 0.87
N PRO A 266 -43.34 21.41 0.72
CA PRO A 266 -44.73 20.96 0.62
C PRO A 266 -45.51 21.15 1.92
N ALA A 267 -44.88 20.91 3.07
CA ALA A 267 -45.51 21.09 4.38
C ALA A 267 -45.84 22.56 4.68
N THR A 268 -44.96 23.50 4.31
CA THR A 268 -45.16 24.94 4.47
C THR A 268 -46.44 25.44 3.81
N LEU A 269 -46.82 24.86 2.67
CA LEU A 269 -48.03 25.23 1.94
C LEU A 269 -49.24 24.41 2.39
N ALA A 270 -49.09 23.09 2.58
CA ALA A 270 -50.20 22.19 2.87
C ALA A 270 -50.70 22.29 4.32
N VAL A 271 -49.80 22.43 5.30
CA VAL A 271 -50.18 22.36 6.73
C VAL A 271 -51.11 23.50 7.16
N PRO A 272 -50.87 24.78 6.82
CA PRO A 272 -51.80 25.86 7.19
C PRO A 272 -53.18 25.71 6.54
N ILE A 273 -53.24 25.19 5.30
CA ILE A 273 -54.51 24.98 4.58
C ILE A 273 -55.27 23.79 5.16
N LEU A 274 -54.61 22.66 5.42
CA LEU A 274 -55.26 21.48 6.00
C LEU A 274 -55.72 21.74 7.44
N LEU A 275 -54.89 22.41 8.26
CA LEU A 275 -55.24 22.74 9.63
C LEU A 275 -56.34 23.81 9.70
N GLY A 276 -56.31 24.82 8.82
CA GLY A 276 -57.38 25.79 8.68
C GLY A 276 -58.70 25.16 8.28
N GLY A 277 -58.71 24.22 7.33
CA GLY A 277 -59.91 23.46 6.93
C GLY A 277 -60.54 22.67 8.07
N VAL A 278 -59.72 21.98 8.88
CA VAL A 278 -60.19 21.31 10.10
C VAL A 278 -60.80 22.32 11.08
N ILE A 279 -60.10 23.42 11.33
CA ILE A 279 -60.49 24.43 12.33
C ILE A 279 -61.78 25.15 11.94
N VAL A 280 -61.94 25.58 10.68
CA VAL A 280 -63.17 26.21 10.17
C VAL A 280 -64.35 25.23 10.22
N THR A 281 -64.10 23.93 10.00
CA THR A 281 -65.13 22.88 10.17
C THR A 281 -65.60 22.77 11.62
N PHE A 282 -64.70 22.85 12.61
CA PHE A 282 -65.05 22.86 14.03
C PHE A 282 -65.75 24.16 14.48
N GLU A 283 -65.39 25.30 13.89
CA GLU A 283 -66.07 26.57 14.17
C GLU A 283 -67.49 26.60 13.58
N GLY A 284 -67.69 26.04 12.38
CA GLY A 284 -69.01 25.83 11.78
C GLY A 284 -69.91 24.83 12.52
N LEU A 285 -69.33 23.98 13.37
CA LEU A 285 -70.05 23.13 14.34
C LEU A 285 -70.36 23.87 15.66
N GLY A 286 -70.21 25.20 15.71
CA GLY A 286 -70.56 26.04 16.86
C GLY A 286 -69.71 25.81 18.11
N SER A 287 -68.57 25.12 18.00
CA SER A 287 -67.87 24.56 19.16
C SER A 287 -67.01 25.57 19.93
N TYR A 288 -66.47 26.61 19.28
CA TYR A 288 -65.54 27.58 19.90
C TYR A 288 -65.61 28.98 19.24
N PRO A 289 -65.19 30.07 19.94
CA PRO A 289 -65.14 31.42 19.36
C PRO A 289 -63.98 31.64 18.37
N GLY A 290 -64.17 32.51 17.38
CA GLY A 290 -63.21 32.78 16.29
C GLY A 290 -61.80 33.31 16.67
N HIS A 291 -61.58 33.73 17.92
CA HIS A 291 -60.23 34.02 18.41
C HIS A 291 -59.47 32.75 18.86
N PHE A 292 -60.20 31.74 19.35
CA PHE A 292 -59.64 30.47 19.79
C PHE A 292 -59.20 29.60 18.60
N SER A 293 -59.97 29.58 17.52
CA SER A 293 -59.61 28.93 16.25
C SER A 293 -58.31 29.51 15.67
N MET A 294 -58.15 30.83 15.67
CA MET A 294 -56.92 31.50 15.23
C MET A 294 -55.71 31.16 16.11
N MET A 295 -55.87 31.08 17.43
CA MET A 295 -54.80 30.61 18.33
C MET A 295 -54.44 29.14 18.09
N LEU A 296 -55.44 28.27 17.86
CA LEU A 296 -55.23 26.85 17.57
C LEU A 296 -54.53 26.64 16.22
N LEU A 297 -54.83 27.46 15.21
CA LEU A 297 -54.15 27.47 13.91
C LEU A 297 -52.67 27.88 14.05
N ALA A 298 -52.39 28.95 14.78
CA ALA A 298 -51.03 29.42 15.04
C ALA A 298 -50.20 28.39 15.84
N LEU A 299 -50.79 27.81 16.90
CA LEU A 299 -50.13 26.81 17.72
C LEU A 299 -49.89 25.50 16.94
N GLY A 300 -50.90 24.99 16.25
CA GLY A 300 -50.81 23.72 15.52
C GLY A 300 -49.88 23.80 14.31
N THR A 301 -49.87 24.91 13.56
CA THR A 301 -48.85 25.13 12.51
C THR A 301 -47.45 25.18 13.12
N GLY A 302 -47.24 25.91 14.23
CA GLY A 302 -45.98 25.96 14.95
C GLY A 302 -45.48 24.59 15.42
N VAL A 303 -46.36 23.77 16.02
CA VAL A 303 -46.04 22.41 16.48
C VAL A 303 -45.65 21.50 15.31
N VAL A 304 -46.38 21.54 14.19
CA VAL A 304 -46.06 20.72 13.01
C VAL A 304 -44.75 21.17 12.36
N PHE A 305 -44.48 22.47 12.27
CA PHE A 305 -43.18 22.98 11.82
C PHE A 305 -42.04 22.54 12.74
N LEU A 306 -42.19 22.66 14.06
CA LEU A 306 -41.18 22.24 15.03
C LEU A 306 -40.90 20.74 14.93
N ALA A 307 -41.93 19.91 14.79
CA ALA A 307 -41.78 18.47 14.57
C ALA A 307 -41.05 18.15 13.25
N LEU A 308 -41.35 18.86 12.17
CA LEU A 308 -40.71 18.65 10.87
C LEU A 308 -39.23 19.10 10.86
N VAL A 309 -38.92 20.23 11.50
CA VAL A 309 -37.55 20.71 11.70
C VAL A 309 -36.76 19.73 12.55
N SER A 310 -37.33 19.27 13.68
CA SER A 310 -36.69 18.30 14.58
C SER A 310 -36.39 16.98 13.89
N ARG A 311 -37.37 16.42 13.15
CA ARG A 311 -37.18 15.23 12.30
C ARG A 311 -36.06 15.45 11.27
N THR A 312 -35.99 16.63 10.68
CA THR A 312 -35.00 16.96 9.65
C THR A 312 -33.59 17.05 10.25
N LEU A 313 -33.42 17.69 11.41
CA LEU A 313 -32.16 17.76 12.13
C LEU A 313 -31.61 16.37 12.50
N VAL A 314 -32.48 15.47 13.00
CA VAL A 314 -32.09 14.07 13.30
C VAL A 314 -31.63 13.31 12.04
N VAL A 315 -32.25 13.56 10.88
CA VAL A 315 -31.82 12.94 9.61
C VAL A 315 -30.47 13.50 9.13
N ILE A 316 -30.21 14.80 9.31
CA ILE A 316 -28.90 15.40 9.00
C ILE A 316 -27.82 14.79 9.90
N GLY A 317 -28.02 14.78 11.22
CA GLY A 317 -27.04 14.27 12.17
C GLY A 317 -26.66 12.80 11.92
N ARG A 318 -27.61 11.96 11.51
CA ARG A 318 -27.33 10.56 11.11
C ARG A 318 -26.45 10.46 9.86
N LEU A 319 -26.74 11.27 8.82
CA LEU A 319 -25.97 11.28 7.57
C LEU A 319 -24.54 11.80 7.75
N ASP A 320 -24.35 12.83 8.60
CA ASP A 320 -23.01 13.35 8.89
C ASP A 320 -22.22 12.42 9.84
N ALA A 321 -22.89 11.67 10.72
CA ALA A 321 -22.25 10.61 11.52
C ALA A 321 -21.73 9.46 10.64
N GLU A 322 -22.60 8.87 9.80
CA GLU A 322 -22.25 7.80 8.83
C GLU A 322 -21.08 8.22 7.92
N ARG A 323 -21.09 9.47 7.45
CA ARG A 323 -20.01 10.02 6.61
C ARG A 323 -18.71 10.26 7.39
N SER A 324 -18.78 10.53 8.69
CA SER A 324 -17.60 10.72 9.55
C SER A 324 -16.98 9.39 9.96
N GLU A 325 -17.77 8.32 10.04
CA GLU A 325 -17.34 6.96 10.30
C GLU A 325 -16.46 6.41 9.17
N VAL A 326 -16.98 6.39 7.94
CA VAL A 326 -16.24 5.94 6.75
C VAL A 326 -14.92 6.71 6.54
N ARG A 327 -14.83 7.96 7.03
CA ARG A 327 -13.60 8.76 7.02
C ARG A 327 -12.60 8.36 8.11
N ARG A 328 -13.07 8.00 9.31
CA ARG A 328 -12.22 7.49 10.39
C ARG A 328 -11.59 6.15 9.99
N ASP A 329 -12.40 5.24 9.45
CA ASP A 329 -11.93 3.90 9.06
C ASP A 329 -10.85 3.96 7.97
N LEU A 330 -11.05 4.80 6.95
CA LEU A 330 -10.07 5.05 5.89
C LEU A 330 -8.76 5.68 6.42
N GLY A 331 -8.87 6.54 7.44
CA GLY A 331 -7.71 7.09 8.16
C GLY A 331 -6.95 6.00 8.91
N ALA A 332 -7.66 5.25 9.76
CA ALA A 332 -7.11 4.18 10.58
C ALA A 332 -6.46 3.05 9.75
N HIS A 333 -7.02 2.68 8.60
CA HIS A 333 -6.40 1.72 7.68
C HIS A 333 -5.07 2.25 7.09
N ARG A 334 -5.01 3.54 6.72
CA ARG A 334 -3.77 4.16 6.21
C ARG A 334 -2.71 4.27 7.30
N GLU A 335 -3.11 4.69 8.50
CA GLU A 335 -2.25 4.78 9.67
C GLU A 335 -1.70 3.41 10.09
N TRP A 336 -2.55 2.38 10.19
CA TRP A 336 -2.15 1.01 10.51
C TRP A 336 -1.16 0.43 9.48
N PHE A 337 -1.39 0.67 8.19
CA PHE A 337 -0.47 0.27 7.11
C PHE A 337 0.90 0.94 7.26
N GLN A 338 0.94 2.25 7.56
CA GLN A 338 2.19 2.98 7.81
C GLN A 338 2.90 2.50 9.08
N ILE A 339 2.17 2.26 10.18
CA ILE A 339 2.73 1.72 11.42
C ILE A 339 3.32 0.33 11.21
N THR A 340 2.64 -0.54 10.46
CA THR A 340 3.13 -1.90 10.18
C THR A 340 4.43 -1.84 9.38
N LEU A 341 4.50 -1.03 8.32
CA LEU A 341 5.72 -0.87 7.51
C LEU A 341 6.87 -0.13 8.23
N ALA A 342 6.57 0.70 9.23
CA ALA A 342 7.58 1.32 10.09
C ALA A 342 8.04 0.40 11.24
N SER A 343 7.25 -0.61 11.61
CA SER A 343 7.59 -1.61 12.63
C SER A 343 8.40 -2.81 12.10
N ILE A 344 8.54 -2.93 10.78
CA ILE A 344 9.44 -3.89 10.13
C ILE A 344 10.88 -3.38 10.32
N GLY A 345 11.73 -4.18 10.96
CA GLY A 345 13.16 -3.87 11.19
C GLY A 345 14.05 -3.96 9.94
N ASP A 346 13.44 -4.05 8.77
CA ASP A 346 14.07 -4.09 7.45
C ASP A 346 13.73 -2.82 6.68
N ALA A 347 14.64 -2.37 5.82
CA ALA A 347 14.36 -1.29 4.91
C ALA A 347 13.40 -1.77 3.81
N VAL A 348 12.38 -0.96 3.52
CA VAL A 348 11.34 -1.26 2.52
C VAL A 348 11.19 -0.09 1.56
N VAL A 349 11.46 -0.36 0.28
CA VAL A 349 11.21 0.54 -0.85
C VAL A 349 10.06 -0.04 -1.68
N ALA A 350 9.11 0.81 -2.10
CA ALA A 350 8.12 0.42 -3.09
C ALA A 350 8.05 1.42 -4.25
N THR A 351 7.78 0.91 -5.44
CA THR A 351 7.83 1.62 -6.72
C THR A 351 6.53 1.44 -7.52
N ASP A 352 6.38 2.22 -8.59
CA ASP A 352 5.41 1.96 -9.66
C ASP A 352 5.93 0.95 -10.71
N GLN A 353 5.19 0.76 -11.80
CA GLN A 353 5.59 -0.12 -12.92
C GLN A 353 6.85 0.36 -13.66
N GLN A 354 7.27 1.61 -13.47
CA GLN A 354 8.37 2.26 -14.16
C GLN A 354 9.66 2.24 -13.31
N GLY A 355 9.59 1.75 -12.07
CA GLY A 355 10.70 1.75 -11.12
C GLY A 355 10.87 3.08 -10.38
N VAL A 356 9.87 3.98 -10.43
CA VAL A 356 9.90 5.25 -9.71
C VAL A 356 9.45 5.01 -8.26
N VAL A 357 10.21 5.52 -7.28
CA VAL A 357 9.94 5.34 -5.85
C VAL A 357 8.64 6.05 -5.46
N THR A 358 7.73 5.28 -4.85
CA THR A 358 6.44 5.74 -4.32
C THR A 358 6.38 5.70 -2.80
N PHE A 359 7.24 4.91 -2.16
CA PHE A 359 7.35 4.77 -0.71
C PHE A 359 8.75 4.31 -0.30
N LEU A 360 9.21 4.83 0.85
CA LEU A 360 10.41 4.46 1.58
C LEU A 360 10.04 4.48 3.08
N ASN A 361 10.29 3.41 3.83
CA ASN A 361 10.09 3.38 5.29
C ASN A 361 11.29 4.00 6.04
N SER A 362 11.14 4.27 7.34
CA SER A 362 12.14 4.92 8.18
C SER A 362 13.48 4.16 8.25
N VAL A 363 13.45 2.83 8.26
CA VAL A 363 14.68 2.00 8.20
C VAL A 363 15.38 2.18 6.84
N GLY A 364 14.63 2.30 5.75
CA GLY A 364 15.17 2.65 4.44
C GLY A 364 15.73 4.07 4.38
N GLU A 365 15.15 5.03 5.09
CA GLU A 365 15.73 6.38 5.20
C GLU A 365 17.11 6.33 5.88
N GLU A 366 17.22 5.60 6.99
CA GLU A 366 18.47 5.41 7.74
C GLU A 366 19.53 4.64 6.94
N LEU A 367 19.17 3.53 6.29
CA LEU A 367 20.14 2.71 5.56
C LEU A 367 20.64 3.38 4.26
N THR A 368 19.82 4.19 3.57
CA THR A 368 20.20 4.84 2.30
C THR A 368 20.75 6.26 2.44
N GLY A 369 20.39 6.98 3.51
CA GLY A 369 20.66 8.41 3.67
C GLY A 369 19.71 9.33 2.87
N TRP A 370 18.64 8.79 2.29
CA TRP A 370 17.59 9.55 1.62
C TRP A 370 16.36 9.73 2.51
N THR A 371 15.74 10.90 2.51
CA THR A 371 14.40 11.06 3.12
C THR A 371 13.33 10.55 2.16
N SER A 372 12.22 10.06 2.69
CA SER A 372 11.06 9.59 1.92
C SER A 372 10.48 10.70 1.05
N SER A 373 10.61 11.97 1.45
CA SER A 373 10.24 13.14 0.64
C SER A 373 11.22 13.46 -0.48
N ASP A 374 12.53 13.21 -0.30
CA ASP A 374 13.54 13.43 -1.35
C ASP A 374 13.52 12.30 -2.39
N ALA A 375 13.25 11.07 -1.94
CA ALA A 375 13.24 9.86 -2.76
C ALA A 375 11.96 9.69 -3.60
N GLN A 376 10.79 10.10 -3.07
CA GLN A 376 9.52 9.98 -3.79
C GLN A 376 9.55 10.71 -5.15
N GLY A 377 9.22 9.99 -6.22
CA GLY A 377 9.25 10.50 -7.59
C GLY A 377 10.61 10.36 -8.31
N ARG A 378 11.64 9.81 -7.67
CA ARG A 378 12.92 9.48 -8.32
C ARG A 378 12.99 8.02 -8.81
N PRO A 379 13.80 7.69 -9.82
CA PRO A 379 14.12 6.30 -10.16
C PRO A 379 14.75 5.58 -8.96
N VAL A 380 14.42 4.32 -8.73
CA VAL A 380 14.99 3.55 -7.62
C VAL A 380 16.52 3.43 -7.71
N GLU A 381 17.09 3.42 -8.92
CA GLU A 381 18.55 3.37 -9.13
C GLU A 381 19.30 4.63 -8.67
N GLU A 382 18.59 5.76 -8.46
CA GLU A 382 19.20 6.98 -7.88
C GLU A 382 19.20 6.95 -6.34
N VAL A 383 18.25 6.21 -5.75
CA VAL A 383 18.07 6.05 -4.30
C VAL A 383 18.84 4.83 -3.77
N MET A 384 19.06 3.84 -4.62
CA MET A 384 19.69 2.54 -4.36
C MET A 384 20.81 2.29 -5.39
N ASP A 385 22.00 2.87 -5.18
CA ASP A 385 23.21 2.47 -5.91
C ASP A 385 23.68 1.12 -5.35
N LEU A 386 23.45 0.05 -6.12
CA LEU A 386 23.71 -1.34 -5.74
C LEU A 386 24.84 -1.92 -6.59
N ARG A 387 25.85 -2.50 -5.94
CA ARG A 387 27.08 -2.96 -6.59
C ARG A 387 27.51 -4.36 -6.17
N GLY A 388 28.28 -5.02 -7.04
CA GLY A 388 28.88 -6.32 -6.76
C GLY A 388 30.09 -6.19 -5.81
N GLU A 389 30.11 -7.01 -4.76
CA GLU A 389 31.13 -6.93 -3.69
C GLU A 389 32.58 -7.18 -4.15
N THR A 390 32.79 -7.96 -5.21
CA THR A 390 34.14 -8.29 -5.74
C THR A 390 34.71 -7.26 -6.70
N ASP A 391 33.86 -6.57 -7.46
CA ASP A 391 34.27 -5.91 -8.71
C ASP A 391 33.89 -4.40 -8.79
N ASP A 392 33.12 -3.89 -7.82
CA ASP A 392 32.53 -2.52 -7.79
C ASP A 392 31.67 -2.15 -9.03
N GLU A 393 31.37 -3.12 -9.91
CA GLU A 393 30.46 -2.90 -11.03
C GLU A 393 29.00 -2.73 -10.56
N PRO A 394 28.20 -1.86 -11.20
CA PRO A 394 26.78 -1.69 -10.91
C PRO A 394 26.01 -3.00 -11.10
N SER A 395 25.41 -3.52 -10.04
CA SER A 395 24.51 -4.67 -10.13
C SER A 395 23.18 -4.23 -10.73
N GLU A 396 22.55 -5.11 -11.53
CA GLU A 396 21.16 -4.92 -11.87
C GLU A 396 20.30 -4.91 -10.59
N SER A 397 19.48 -3.87 -10.43
CA SER A 397 18.49 -3.73 -9.36
C SER A 397 17.55 -4.95 -9.32
N PRO A 398 17.47 -5.70 -8.20
CA PRO A 398 16.54 -6.83 -8.08
C PRO A 398 15.09 -6.43 -8.31
N LEU A 399 14.74 -5.16 -8.04
CA LEU A 399 13.41 -4.62 -8.30
C LEU A 399 13.08 -4.62 -9.80
N ARG A 400 14.00 -4.17 -10.67
CA ARG A 400 13.81 -4.27 -12.13
C ARG A 400 13.77 -5.73 -12.59
N HIS A 401 14.58 -6.58 -11.96
CA HIS A 401 14.59 -8.00 -12.27
C HIS A 401 13.25 -8.68 -11.94
N ALA A 402 12.66 -8.36 -10.78
CA ALA A 402 11.34 -8.84 -10.35
C ALA A 402 10.19 -8.28 -11.22
N LEU A 403 10.27 -7.00 -11.63
CA LEU A 403 9.32 -6.43 -12.60
C LEU A 403 9.38 -7.13 -13.96
N ARG A 404 10.59 -7.48 -14.44
CA ARG A 404 10.80 -8.16 -15.73
C ARG A 404 10.36 -9.62 -15.71
N LEU A 405 10.78 -10.39 -14.70
CA LEU A 405 10.43 -11.82 -14.57
C LEU A 405 8.99 -12.03 -14.09
N GLN A 406 8.37 -11.01 -13.49
CA GLN A 406 7.07 -11.09 -12.82
C GLN A 406 7.04 -12.03 -11.61
N ASP A 407 8.20 -12.36 -11.06
CA ASP A 407 8.35 -13.32 -9.95
C ASP A 407 9.25 -12.74 -8.84
N VAL A 408 9.34 -13.45 -7.72
CA VAL A 408 10.16 -13.07 -6.56
C VAL A 408 11.64 -13.32 -6.86
N VAL A 409 12.45 -12.26 -6.77
CA VAL A 409 13.91 -12.35 -6.86
C VAL A 409 14.47 -12.43 -5.45
N GLY A 410 14.99 -13.60 -5.11
CA GLY A 410 15.48 -13.92 -3.76
C GLY A 410 16.76 -13.19 -3.36
N LEU A 411 17.06 -13.28 -2.05
CA LEU A 411 18.16 -12.61 -1.36
C LEU A 411 19.51 -12.85 -2.07
N ARG A 412 20.20 -11.77 -2.43
CA ARG A 412 21.60 -11.81 -2.86
C ARG A 412 22.53 -11.48 -1.68
N ASN A 413 23.38 -12.42 -1.31
CA ASN A 413 24.25 -12.30 -0.12
C ASN A 413 25.56 -11.52 -0.36
N HIS A 414 25.73 -10.88 -1.52
CA HIS A 414 26.97 -10.20 -1.95
C HIS A 414 26.69 -8.84 -2.63
N THR A 415 25.62 -8.17 -2.21
CA THR A 415 25.23 -6.84 -2.70
C THR A 415 25.77 -5.76 -1.75
N VAL A 416 26.37 -4.71 -2.29
CA VAL A 416 26.77 -3.52 -1.53
C VAL A 416 25.88 -2.34 -1.92
N LEU A 417 25.26 -1.69 -0.94
CA LEU A 417 24.56 -0.42 -1.08
C LEU A 417 25.54 0.73 -0.87
N VAL A 418 25.65 1.63 -1.84
CA VAL A 418 26.32 2.92 -1.66
C VAL A 418 25.28 3.93 -1.19
N ARG A 419 25.51 4.49 0.01
CA ARG A 419 24.64 5.51 0.62
C ARG A 419 24.80 6.87 -0.07
N ARG A 420 23.84 7.76 0.17
CA ARG A 420 23.85 9.15 -0.29
C ARG A 420 25.07 9.98 0.16
N ASP A 421 25.77 9.56 1.22
CA ASP A 421 27.02 10.17 1.70
C ASP A 421 28.31 9.56 1.09
N GLY A 422 28.16 8.55 0.23
CA GLY A 422 29.26 7.80 -0.39
C GLY A 422 29.79 6.63 0.45
N SER A 423 29.21 6.35 1.64
CA SER A 423 29.60 5.19 2.45
C SER A 423 28.99 3.88 1.91
N SER A 424 29.78 2.81 1.91
CA SER A 424 29.37 1.46 1.48
C SER A 424 28.79 0.63 2.62
N LEU A 425 27.69 -0.09 2.37
CA LEU A 425 27.03 -0.98 3.32
C LEU A 425 26.77 -2.36 2.69
N PRO A 426 27.29 -3.48 3.24
CA PRO A 426 26.90 -4.81 2.78
C PRO A 426 25.45 -5.11 3.20
N ILE A 427 24.61 -5.47 2.23
CA ILE A 427 23.19 -5.77 2.46
C ILE A 427 22.81 -7.14 1.88
N GLU A 428 21.75 -7.73 2.43
CA GLU A 428 20.97 -8.79 1.77
C GLU A 428 19.66 -8.17 1.27
N ASP A 429 19.33 -8.37 -0.02
CA ASP A 429 18.21 -7.70 -0.69
C ASP A 429 17.32 -8.62 -1.54
N SER A 430 15.99 -8.46 -1.41
CA SER A 430 14.95 -9.32 -2.01
C SER A 430 13.80 -8.50 -2.59
N ALA A 431 13.33 -8.84 -3.78
CA ALA A 431 12.34 -8.06 -4.52
C ALA A 431 11.14 -8.89 -5.01
N ALA A 432 9.95 -8.29 -5.01
CA ALA A 432 8.72 -8.91 -5.49
C ALA A 432 7.79 -7.91 -6.20
N PRO A 433 7.07 -8.33 -7.27
CA PRO A 433 6.10 -7.48 -7.94
C PRO A 433 4.83 -7.30 -7.10
N ILE A 434 4.41 -6.04 -6.90
CA ILE A 434 3.14 -5.69 -6.25
C ILE A 434 2.03 -5.92 -7.27
N ARG A 435 1.14 -6.88 -6.99
CA ARG A 435 0.00 -7.25 -7.83
C ARG A 435 -1.32 -6.76 -7.21
N ARG A 436 -2.25 -6.33 -8.06
CA ARG A 436 -3.66 -6.08 -7.69
C ARG A 436 -4.48 -7.38 -7.81
N ASP A 437 -5.66 -7.43 -7.19
CA ASP A 437 -6.64 -8.53 -7.25
C ASP A 437 -7.00 -9.04 -8.66
N ASP A 438 -6.79 -8.23 -9.71
CA ASP A 438 -7.00 -8.59 -11.12
C ASP A 438 -5.76 -9.27 -11.77
N GLY A 439 -4.70 -9.51 -10.97
CA GLY A 439 -3.43 -10.10 -11.38
C GLY A 439 -2.44 -9.11 -11.97
N VAL A 440 -2.85 -7.86 -12.22
CA VAL A 440 -2.02 -6.83 -12.85
C VAL A 440 -0.95 -6.34 -11.88
N ILE A 441 0.31 -6.37 -12.31
CA ILE A 441 1.42 -5.74 -11.59
C ILE A 441 1.21 -4.22 -11.61
N VAL A 442 1.20 -3.58 -10.44
CA VAL A 442 1.07 -2.12 -10.28
C VAL A 442 2.40 -1.46 -9.89
N GLY A 443 3.42 -2.25 -9.58
CA GLY A 443 4.78 -1.83 -9.25
C GLY A 443 5.56 -2.96 -8.60
N ALA A 444 6.62 -2.66 -7.86
CA ALA A 444 7.39 -3.66 -7.12
C ALA A 444 7.87 -3.14 -5.76
N VAL A 445 8.07 -4.07 -4.82
CA VAL A 445 8.65 -3.85 -3.49
C VAL A 445 10.02 -4.49 -3.42
N LEU A 446 10.96 -3.81 -2.76
CA LEU A 446 12.30 -4.27 -2.42
C LEU A 446 12.45 -4.19 -0.89
N VAL A 447 12.91 -5.28 -0.28
CA VAL A 447 13.19 -5.38 1.16
C VAL A 447 14.67 -5.69 1.33
N PHE A 448 15.36 -4.95 2.19
CA PHE A 448 16.79 -5.13 2.42
C PHE A 448 17.22 -4.87 3.88
N ARG A 449 18.32 -5.51 4.29
CA ARG A 449 18.85 -5.46 5.67
C ARG A 449 20.36 -5.29 5.67
N ASP A 450 20.89 -4.49 6.60
CA ASP A 450 22.32 -4.43 6.93
C ASP A 450 22.79 -5.75 7.54
N VAL A 451 23.76 -6.42 6.89
CA VAL A 451 24.35 -7.68 7.39
C VAL A 451 25.75 -7.50 7.98
N SER A 452 26.19 -6.25 8.19
CA SER A 452 27.53 -5.91 8.68
C SER A 452 27.89 -6.55 10.01
N GLU A 453 26.98 -6.58 10.98
CA GLU A 453 27.28 -7.17 12.31
C GLU A 453 27.40 -8.70 12.22
N ARG A 454 26.42 -9.36 11.62
CA ARG A 454 26.44 -10.81 11.37
C ARG A 454 27.73 -11.25 10.67
N ARG A 455 28.11 -10.57 9.58
CA ARG A 455 29.36 -10.86 8.84
C ARG A 455 30.62 -10.67 9.69
N ARG A 456 30.65 -9.69 10.61
CA ARG A 456 31.78 -9.52 11.56
C ARG A 456 31.84 -10.68 12.56
N GLU A 457 30.71 -11.23 13.00
CA GLU A 457 30.69 -12.39 13.90
C GLU A 457 31.12 -13.68 13.18
N GLU A 458 30.57 -13.93 11.99
CA GLU A 458 30.94 -15.08 11.15
C GLU A 458 32.43 -15.03 10.77
N ALA A 459 32.98 -13.86 10.45
CA ALA A 459 34.40 -13.65 10.19
C ALA A 459 35.31 -13.90 11.41
N ARG A 460 34.84 -13.62 12.63
CA ARG A 460 35.59 -13.85 13.90
C ARG A 460 35.64 -15.32 14.30
N ARG A 461 34.62 -16.11 13.95
CA ARG A 461 34.45 -17.51 14.42
C ARG A 461 35.70 -18.40 14.21
N PRO A 462 36.42 -18.37 13.07
CA PRO A 462 37.62 -19.19 12.89
C PRO A 462 38.87 -18.63 13.60
N GLU A 463 38.88 -17.34 13.98
CA GLU A 463 39.96 -16.74 14.76
C GLU A 463 39.93 -17.26 16.20
N TYR A 464 38.73 -17.37 16.80
CA TYR A 464 38.53 -18.01 18.11
C TYR A 464 38.92 -19.49 18.10
N LEU A 465 38.57 -20.24 17.04
CA LEU A 465 38.95 -21.65 16.91
C LEU A 465 40.48 -21.82 16.83
N ALA A 466 41.17 -20.99 16.04
CA ALA A 466 42.63 -21.03 15.94
C ALA A 466 43.33 -20.64 17.27
N MET A 467 42.78 -19.69 18.02
CA MET A 467 43.28 -19.31 19.34
C MET A 467 43.11 -20.44 20.37
N LEU A 468 41.91 -21.02 20.47
CA LEU A 468 41.62 -22.13 21.38
C LEU A 468 42.50 -23.34 21.11
N ALA A 469 42.77 -23.65 19.84
CA ALA A 469 43.67 -24.74 19.47
C ALA A 469 45.11 -24.51 19.96
N HIS A 470 45.63 -23.28 19.87
CA HIS A 470 46.96 -22.95 20.39
C HIS A 470 47.03 -23.09 21.92
N GLU A 471 46.04 -22.55 22.63
CA GLU A 471 45.94 -22.64 24.09
C GLU A 471 45.70 -24.08 24.61
N LEU A 472 45.17 -24.99 23.78
CA LEU A 472 45.06 -26.42 24.11
C LEU A 472 46.33 -27.21 23.82
N ARG A 473 47.10 -26.84 22.78
CA ARG A 473 48.40 -27.48 22.47
C ARG A 473 49.45 -27.22 23.55
N ASN A 474 49.45 -26.01 24.12
CA ASN A 474 50.40 -25.58 25.15
C ASN A 474 50.42 -26.46 26.43
N PRO A 475 49.28 -26.83 27.05
CA PRO A 475 49.26 -27.78 28.18
C PRO A 475 49.37 -29.25 27.76
N LEU A 476 49.02 -29.62 26.52
CA LEU A 476 49.14 -31.02 26.07
C LEU A 476 50.60 -31.46 25.89
N ALA A 477 51.47 -30.59 25.37
CA ALA A 477 52.88 -30.91 25.16
C ALA A 477 53.62 -31.40 26.45
N PRO A 478 53.55 -30.71 27.61
CA PRO A 478 54.18 -31.19 28.84
C PRO A 478 53.46 -32.41 29.46
N ILE A 479 52.15 -32.60 29.23
CA ILE A 479 51.46 -33.83 29.66
C ILE A 479 51.98 -35.04 28.87
N LEU A 480 52.14 -34.90 27.54
CA LEU A 480 52.67 -35.95 26.69
C LEU A 480 54.13 -36.28 27.03
N GLY A 481 55.02 -35.27 27.07
CA GLY A 481 56.42 -35.46 27.42
C GLY A 481 56.63 -35.97 28.85
N GLY A 482 55.77 -35.57 29.80
CA GLY A 482 55.75 -36.12 31.14
C GLY A 482 55.37 -37.61 31.16
N ALA A 483 54.36 -38.02 30.39
CA ALA A 483 53.97 -39.42 30.28
C ALA A 483 55.03 -40.28 29.58
N GLU A 484 55.72 -39.75 28.55
CA GLU A 484 56.84 -40.40 27.87
C GLU A 484 58.04 -40.62 28.81
N LEU A 485 58.43 -39.59 29.59
CA LEU A 485 59.48 -39.71 30.62
C LEU A 485 59.12 -40.75 31.70
N LEU A 486 57.84 -40.85 32.08
CA LEU A 486 57.36 -41.85 33.05
C LEU A 486 57.29 -43.27 32.47
N ALA A 487 57.26 -43.42 31.14
CA ALA A 487 57.24 -44.74 30.46
C ALA A 487 58.63 -45.37 30.30
N ALA A 488 59.71 -44.59 30.42
CA ALA A 488 61.09 -45.04 30.28
C ALA A 488 61.65 -45.86 31.48
N ASP A 489 60.84 -46.08 32.52
CA ASP A 489 61.25 -46.59 33.83
C ASP A 489 60.89 -48.09 34.06
N GLN A 490 61.52 -48.73 35.05
CA GLN A 490 61.36 -50.16 35.37
C GLN A 490 60.09 -50.46 36.19
N ARG A 491 58.92 -50.14 35.62
CA ARG A 491 57.61 -50.23 36.29
C ARG A 491 56.81 -51.48 35.92
N SER A 492 55.74 -51.73 36.68
CA SER A 492 54.85 -52.88 36.49
C SER A 492 54.11 -52.84 35.15
N ALA A 493 53.61 -53.99 34.70
CA ALA A 493 52.85 -54.10 33.46
C ALA A 493 51.60 -53.20 33.45
N GLN A 494 50.93 -53.05 34.61
CA GLN A 494 49.68 -52.29 34.74
C GLN A 494 49.92 -50.77 34.69
N GLU A 495 51.02 -50.27 35.28
CA GLU A 495 51.43 -48.86 35.15
C GLU A 495 51.80 -48.51 33.71
N ARG A 496 52.54 -49.39 33.02
CA ARG A 496 52.88 -49.24 31.60
C ARG A 496 51.63 -49.24 30.71
N GLN A 497 50.63 -50.07 31.03
CA GLN A 497 49.34 -50.07 30.32
C GLN A 497 48.59 -48.74 30.50
N LEU A 498 48.56 -48.18 31.71
CA LEU A 498 47.94 -46.88 31.99
C LEU A 498 48.68 -45.72 31.30
N LEU A 499 50.02 -45.71 31.33
CA LEU A 499 50.84 -44.72 30.62
C LEU A 499 50.62 -44.79 29.10
N ASN A 500 50.56 -46.00 28.52
CA ASN A 500 50.27 -46.20 27.09
C ASN A 500 48.83 -45.79 26.71
N VAL A 501 47.88 -45.75 27.66
CA VAL A 501 46.57 -45.14 27.45
C VAL A 501 46.69 -43.61 27.44
N ILE A 502 47.36 -43.01 28.43
CA ILE A 502 47.53 -41.55 28.52
C ILE A 502 48.28 -40.99 27.29
N ILE A 503 49.42 -41.57 26.91
CA ILE A 503 50.21 -41.18 25.74
C ILE A 503 49.37 -41.25 24.46
N ARG A 504 48.58 -42.33 24.29
CA ARG A 504 47.71 -42.50 23.11
C ARG A 504 46.61 -41.44 23.05
N GLN A 505 45.97 -41.13 24.18
CA GLN A 505 44.90 -40.13 24.24
C GLN A 505 45.43 -38.70 24.05
N ALA A 506 46.57 -38.35 24.66
CA ALA A 506 47.22 -37.06 24.45
C ALA A 506 47.72 -36.88 23.01
N THR A 507 48.32 -37.92 22.41
CA THR A 507 48.73 -37.92 20.99
C THR A 507 47.52 -37.76 20.06
N HIS A 508 46.41 -38.45 20.34
CA HIS A 508 45.18 -38.31 19.57
C HIS A 508 44.65 -36.87 19.65
N LEU A 509 44.48 -36.32 20.84
CA LEU A 509 43.96 -34.97 21.03
C LEU A 509 44.87 -33.90 20.40
N SER A 510 46.19 -34.06 20.42
CA SER A 510 47.10 -33.14 19.72
C SER A 510 46.92 -33.17 18.20
N ARG A 511 46.62 -34.32 17.58
CA ARG A 511 46.29 -34.38 16.15
C ARG A 511 44.97 -33.68 15.84
N LEU A 512 43.93 -33.91 16.66
CA LEU A 512 42.63 -33.27 16.50
C LEU A 512 42.70 -31.74 16.56
N VAL A 513 43.57 -31.21 17.43
CA VAL A 513 43.87 -29.78 17.55
C VAL A 513 44.59 -29.24 16.31
N ASP A 514 45.50 -30.01 15.75
CA ASP A 514 46.27 -29.62 14.56
C ASP A 514 45.46 -29.71 13.26
N ASP A 515 44.62 -30.74 13.10
CA ASP A 515 43.65 -30.86 11.98
C ASP A 515 42.71 -29.65 11.94
N MET A 516 42.25 -29.18 13.11
CA MET A 516 41.39 -27.98 13.22
C MET A 516 42.16 -26.69 12.90
N LEU A 517 43.45 -26.61 13.24
CA LEU A 517 44.32 -25.49 12.86
C LEU A 517 44.57 -25.45 11.35
N ASP A 518 44.83 -26.58 10.71
CA ASP A 518 45.01 -26.63 9.26
C ASP A 518 43.73 -26.23 8.54
N LEU A 519 42.56 -26.77 8.91
CA LEU A 519 41.28 -26.38 8.31
C LEU A 519 41.02 -24.87 8.43
N THR A 520 41.25 -24.27 9.61
CA THR A 520 41.02 -22.83 9.84
C THR A 520 42.06 -21.92 9.19
N ARG A 521 43.28 -22.40 8.91
CA ARG A 521 44.30 -21.66 8.16
C ARG A 521 44.09 -21.75 6.65
N LEU A 522 43.76 -22.94 6.14
CA LEU A 522 43.53 -23.19 4.73
C LEU A 522 42.29 -22.43 4.24
N SER A 523 41.12 -22.63 4.87
CA SER A 523 39.85 -21.97 4.50
C SER A 523 39.90 -20.43 4.50
N ARG A 524 40.84 -19.82 5.24
CA ARG A 524 41.08 -18.37 5.28
C ARG A 524 42.16 -17.88 4.31
N GLY A 525 42.64 -18.73 3.41
CA GLY A 525 43.68 -18.40 2.42
C GLY A 525 45.07 -18.12 3.00
N ARG A 526 45.29 -18.29 4.32
CA ARG A 526 46.53 -17.91 5.01
C ARG A 526 47.66 -18.97 4.89
N VAL A 527 47.43 -20.06 4.17
CA VAL A 527 48.47 -21.06 3.83
C VAL A 527 49.00 -20.81 2.43
N THR A 528 50.23 -20.32 2.36
CA THR A 528 51.03 -20.31 1.12
C THR A 528 51.60 -21.71 0.90
N LEU A 529 51.17 -22.40 -0.16
CA LEU A 529 51.75 -23.70 -0.54
C LEU A 529 53.16 -23.52 -1.09
N VAL A 530 54.10 -24.34 -0.64
CA VAL A 530 55.46 -24.41 -1.20
C VAL A 530 55.46 -25.45 -2.33
N LYS A 531 54.74 -25.14 -3.42
CA LYS A 531 54.64 -26.03 -4.57
C LYS A 531 56.01 -26.20 -5.24
N GLU A 532 56.50 -27.43 -5.32
CA GLU A 532 57.73 -27.80 -6.03
C GLU A 532 57.54 -29.06 -6.89
N SER A 533 58.58 -29.48 -7.61
CA SER A 533 58.52 -30.58 -8.58
C SER A 533 58.69 -31.94 -7.87
N CYS A 534 57.71 -32.40 -7.09
CA CYS A 534 57.81 -33.63 -6.29
C CYS A 534 57.56 -34.91 -7.14
N SER A 535 58.15 -36.04 -6.73
CA SER A 535 57.89 -37.36 -7.33
C SER A 535 56.64 -37.98 -6.71
N LEU A 536 55.70 -38.46 -7.54
CA LEU A 536 54.51 -39.16 -7.03
C LEU A 536 54.83 -40.55 -6.50
N GLU A 537 55.82 -41.23 -7.06
CA GLU A 537 56.26 -42.55 -6.58
C GLU A 537 56.82 -42.46 -5.16
N GLU A 538 57.67 -41.47 -4.89
CA GLU A 538 58.25 -41.22 -3.56
C GLU A 538 57.14 -40.83 -2.56
N ALA A 539 56.27 -39.88 -2.92
CA ALA A 539 55.17 -39.44 -2.06
C ALA A 539 54.17 -40.58 -1.72
N CYS A 540 53.88 -41.46 -2.68
CA CYS A 540 53.06 -42.65 -2.44
C CYS A 540 53.78 -43.70 -1.59
N ALA A 541 55.08 -43.96 -1.84
CA ALA A 541 55.87 -44.89 -1.06
C ALA A 541 55.99 -44.45 0.42
N ASP A 542 56.23 -43.17 0.67
CA ASP A 542 56.29 -42.59 2.01
C ASP A 542 54.94 -42.67 2.73
N ALA A 543 53.83 -42.36 2.04
CA ALA A 543 52.49 -42.45 2.62
C ALA A 543 52.10 -43.90 2.97
N VAL A 544 52.45 -44.87 2.11
CA VAL A 544 52.26 -46.31 2.38
C VAL A 544 53.17 -46.80 3.52
N ALA A 545 54.41 -46.33 3.59
CA ALA A 545 55.32 -46.64 4.70
C ALA A 545 54.81 -46.09 6.03
N ALA A 546 54.26 -44.86 6.04
CA ALA A 546 53.63 -44.26 7.21
C ALA A 546 52.32 -44.96 7.63
N ALA A 547 51.56 -45.50 6.67
CA ALA A 547 50.31 -46.23 6.91
C ALA A 547 50.52 -47.70 7.35
N ARG A 548 51.66 -48.32 7.00
CA ARG A 548 51.99 -49.73 7.32
C ARG A 548 51.78 -50.16 8.79
N PRO A 549 52.04 -49.34 9.83
CA PRO A 549 51.77 -49.73 11.22
C PRO A 549 50.29 -49.87 11.56
N LEU A 550 49.39 -49.28 10.77
CA LEU A 550 47.93 -49.39 10.89
C LEU A 550 47.42 -50.62 10.13
N ALA A 551 47.92 -50.83 8.90
CA ALA A 551 47.57 -51.94 8.00
C ALA A 551 48.17 -53.30 8.40
N ARG A 552 48.20 -53.61 9.71
CA ARG A 552 48.87 -54.83 10.21
C ARG A 552 48.11 -56.11 9.88
N ASP A 553 46.79 -56.00 9.80
CA ASP A 553 45.85 -57.09 9.51
C ASP A 553 45.15 -56.89 8.15
N HIS A 554 45.72 -56.06 7.26
CA HIS A 554 45.11 -55.63 5.98
C HIS A 554 46.05 -55.83 4.80
N GLN A 555 45.49 -56.09 3.61
CA GLN A 555 46.25 -56.23 2.38
C GLN A 555 46.30 -54.89 1.62
N VAL A 556 47.28 -54.05 1.96
CA VAL A 556 47.56 -52.81 1.20
C VAL A 556 48.41 -53.14 -0.02
N THR A 557 47.87 -52.91 -1.22
CA THR A 557 48.62 -53.03 -2.48
C THR A 557 48.94 -51.65 -3.07
N THR A 558 49.84 -51.60 -4.06
CA THR A 558 50.17 -50.36 -4.76
C THR A 558 50.46 -50.64 -6.23
N HIS A 559 49.72 -49.95 -7.10
CA HIS A 559 49.66 -50.17 -8.53
C HIS A 559 49.99 -48.88 -9.29
N ILE A 560 51.30 -48.63 -9.43
CA ILE A 560 51.82 -47.56 -10.29
C ILE A 560 51.76 -48.07 -11.75
N GLY A 561 51.03 -47.38 -12.61
CA GLY A 561 50.92 -47.75 -14.02
C GLY A 561 52.23 -47.54 -14.80
N PRO A 562 52.48 -48.22 -15.93
CA PRO A 562 53.69 -48.03 -16.74
C PRO A 562 53.79 -46.64 -17.39
N GLU A 563 52.71 -45.86 -17.39
CA GLU A 563 52.66 -44.44 -17.80
C GLU A 563 52.91 -43.48 -16.62
N ALA A 564 53.05 -44.01 -15.40
CA ALA A 564 53.23 -43.27 -14.16
C ALA A 564 54.66 -43.36 -13.56
N ASP A 565 55.49 -44.29 -14.04
CA ASP A 565 56.93 -44.36 -13.77
C ASP A 565 57.61 -43.00 -14.04
N GLY A 566 58.28 -42.45 -13.02
CA GLY A 566 58.92 -41.14 -13.07
C GLY A 566 57.99 -39.92 -13.16
N LEU A 567 56.70 -40.04 -12.82
CA LEU A 567 55.78 -38.89 -12.77
C LEU A 567 56.16 -37.86 -11.70
N ARG A 568 56.22 -36.59 -12.11
CA ARG A 568 56.36 -35.43 -11.22
C ARG A 568 55.18 -34.47 -11.38
N VAL A 569 54.66 -33.99 -10.26
CA VAL A 569 53.63 -32.95 -10.19
C VAL A 569 54.20 -31.69 -9.55
N HIS A 570 53.53 -30.56 -9.70
CA HIS A 570 53.98 -29.28 -9.14
C HIS A 570 53.19 -28.97 -7.86
N ALA A 571 53.59 -29.62 -6.76
CA ALA A 571 52.84 -29.68 -5.50
C ALA A 571 53.73 -29.52 -4.27
N ASP A 572 53.11 -29.13 -3.17
CA ASP A 572 53.72 -29.05 -1.84
C ASP A 572 53.89 -30.48 -1.28
N PRO A 573 55.13 -30.98 -1.05
CA PRO A 573 55.35 -32.39 -0.72
C PRO A 573 54.74 -32.80 0.63
N GLU A 574 54.81 -31.92 1.64
CA GLU A 574 54.28 -32.18 2.98
C GLU A 574 52.75 -32.25 2.95
N ARG A 575 52.11 -31.32 2.22
CA ARG A 575 50.65 -31.30 2.05
C ARG A 575 50.14 -32.42 1.14
N LEU A 576 50.92 -32.85 0.13
CA LEU A 576 50.60 -34.00 -0.68
C LEU A 576 50.72 -35.32 0.09
N HIS A 577 51.74 -35.48 0.94
CA HIS A 577 51.85 -36.60 1.87
C HIS A 577 50.66 -36.63 2.85
N GLN A 578 50.27 -35.49 3.41
CA GLN A 578 49.08 -35.37 4.27
C GLN A 578 47.79 -35.83 3.56
N VAL A 579 47.59 -35.48 2.28
CA VAL A 579 46.47 -35.97 1.46
C VAL A 579 46.50 -37.49 1.32
N LEU A 580 47.64 -38.04 0.90
CA LEU A 580 47.79 -39.48 0.65
C LEU A 580 47.61 -40.30 1.94
N PHE A 581 48.20 -39.84 3.05
CA PHE A 581 48.06 -40.48 4.35
C PHE A 581 46.62 -40.41 4.88
N ASN A 582 45.91 -39.29 4.72
CA ASN A 582 44.51 -39.18 5.12
C ASN A 582 43.59 -40.10 4.32
N LEU A 583 43.87 -40.34 3.03
CA LEU A 583 43.11 -41.29 2.23
C LEU A 583 43.42 -42.74 2.61
N LEU A 584 44.69 -43.13 2.70
CA LEU A 584 45.11 -44.48 3.06
C LEU A 584 44.66 -44.87 4.47
N SER A 585 44.79 -43.97 5.45
CA SER A 585 44.39 -44.25 6.84
C SER A 585 42.86 -44.34 7.01
N ASN A 586 42.08 -43.58 6.24
CA ASN A 586 40.62 -43.76 6.19
C ASN A 586 40.24 -45.10 5.54
N ALA A 587 40.85 -45.46 4.41
CA ALA A 587 40.60 -46.74 3.74
C ALA A 587 40.90 -47.93 4.66
N ILE A 588 42.10 -48.00 5.24
CA ILE A 588 42.49 -49.05 6.21
C ILE A 588 41.50 -49.11 7.38
N LYS A 589 41.11 -47.95 7.94
CA LYS A 589 40.20 -47.87 9.09
C LYS A 589 38.79 -48.37 8.80
N TYR A 590 38.27 -48.13 7.60
CA TYR A 590 36.90 -48.50 7.22
C TYR A 590 36.82 -49.87 6.51
N THR A 591 37.97 -50.53 6.35
CA THR A 591 38.13 -51.90 5.87
C THR A 591 38.20 -52.89 7.04
N PRO A 592 37.39 -53.98 7.06
CA PRO A 592 37.52 -55.03 8.07
C PRO A 592 38.91 -55.71 8.04
N PRO A 593 39.40 -56.27 9.17
CA PRO A 593 40.62 -57.09 9.17
C PRO A 593 40.51 -58.24 8.15
N GLY A 594 41.56 -58.38 7.33
CA GLY A 594 41.63 -59.31 6.20
C GLY A 594 41.27 -58.70 4.83
N GLY A 595 40.65 -57.52 4.78
CA GLY A 595 40.28 -56.82 3.54
C GLY A 595 41.45 -56.15 2.80
N THR A 596 41.13 -55.58 1.64
CA THR A 596 42.07 -55.04 0.65
C THR A 596 41.98 -53.52 0.52
N VAL A 597 43.14 -52.88 0.31
CA VAL A 597 43.24 -51.42 0.04
C VAL A 597 44.24 -51.19 -1.09
N ASP A 598 43.75 -50.75 -2.24
CA ASP A 598 44.54 -50.59 -3.47
C ASP A 598 44.80 -49.12 -3.78
N LEU A 599 46.09 -48.74 -3.81
CA LEU A 599 46.54 -47.42 -4.26
C LEU A 599 46.97 -47.48 -5.73
N HIS A 600 46.17 -46.90 -6.64
CA HIS A 600 46.51 -46.82 -8.07
C HIS A 600 46.97 -45.41 -8.48
N VAL A 601 48.04 -45.31 -9.27
CA VAL A 601 48.51 -44.04 -9.85
C VAL A 601 48.57 -44.16 -11.37
N LYS A 602 47.92 -43.24 -12.10
CA LYS A 602 47.92 -43.22 -13.57
C LYS A 602 47.95 -41.80 -14.14
N ALA A 603 48.77 -41.57 -15.17
CA ALA A 603 48.67 -40.38 -16.03
C ALA A 603 47.32 -40.32 -16.78
N ALA A 604 46.80 -39.12 -17.01
CA ALA A 604 45.50 -38.89 -17.63
C ALA A 604 45.51 -37.62 -18.52
N GLY A 605 46.39 -37.59 -19.52
CA GLY A 605 46.59 -36.42 -20.37
C GLY A 605 47.53 -35.41 -19.71
N ASP A 606 47.09 -34.16 -19.56
CA ASP A 606 47.80 -33.13 -18.80
C ASP A 606 47.61 -33.27 -17.27
N ASP A 607 46.75 -34.20 -16.81
CA ASP A 607 46.54 -34.51 -15.39
C ASP A 607 47.22 -35.82 -14.96
N VAL A 608 47.32 -36.02 -13.64
CA VAL A 608 47.55 -37.32 -12.99
C VAL A 608 46.36 -37.66 -12.10
N ARG A 609 45.93 -38.92 -12.11
CA ARG A 609 44.89 -39.45 -11.22
C ARG A 609 45.49 -40.44 -10.23
N ILE A 610 45.15 -40.24 -8.96
CA ILE A 610 45.48 -41.10 -7.83
C ILE A 610 44.14 -41.64 -7.32
N ARG A 611 44.02 -42.97 -7.24
CA ARG A 611 42.82 -43.66 -6.74
C ARG A 611 43.21 -44.44 -5.50
N VAL A 612 42.51 -44.23 -4.40
CA VAL A 612 42.52 -45.16 -3.25
C VAL A 612 41.19 -45.91 -3.30
N VAL A 613 41.25 -47.24 -3.30
CA VAL A 613 40.08 -48.12 -3.32
C VAL A 613 40.15 -49.04 -2.11
N ASP A 614 39.05 -49.19 -1.38
CA ASP A 614 38.87 -50.20 -0.33
C ASP A 614 37.71 -51.16 -0.64
N ASP A 615 37.77 -52.38 -0.12
CA ASP A 615 36.65 -53.33 -0.05
C ASP A 615 35.84 -53.21 1.27
N GLY A 616 35.93 -52.04 1.90
CA GLY A 616 35.39 -51.77 3.23
C GLY A 616 33.88 -51.53 3.28
N ARG A 617 33.43 -50.92 4.38
CA ARG A 617 32.00 -50.74 4.70
C ARG A 617 31.19 -49.92 3.69
N GLY A 618 31.84 -49.22 2.75
CA GLY A 618 31.21 -48.32 1.79
C GLY A 618 30.57 -47.06 2.40
N ILE A 619 29.91 -46.27 1.56
CA ILE A 619 29.25 -45.01 1.91
C ILE A 619 27.92 -44.95 1.14
N GLU A 620 26.83 -44.54 1.80
CA GLU A 620 25.55 -44.37 1.12
C GLU A 620 25.64 -43.24 0.06
N PRO A 621 25.09 -43.40 -1.17
CA PRO A 621 25.24 -42.42 -2.24
C PRO A 621 24.76 -41.00 -1.90
N ALA A 622 23.82 -40.86 -0.96
CA ALA A 622 23.33 -39.58 -0.46
C ALA A 622 24.29 -38.88 0.51
N GLU A 623 25.25 -39.59 1.09
CA GLU A 623 26.22 -39.05 2.06
C GLU A 623 27.57 -38.69 1.40
N LEU A 624 27.86 -39.20 0.19
CA LEU A 624 29.17 -39.05 -0.49
C LEU A 624 29.69 -37.61 -0.52
N GLU A 625 28.88 -36.64 -0.96
CA GLU A 625 29.28 -35.23 -1.00
C GLU A 625 29.47 -34.65 0.42
N ALA A 626 28.57 -34.99 1.34
CA ALA A 626 28.63 -34.55 2.74
C ALA A 626 29.87 -35.10 3.48
N THR A 627 30.46 -36.22 3.05
CA THR A 627 31.69 -36.75 3.69
C THR A 627 32.91 -35.84 3.56
N PHE A 628 32.88 -34.86 2.66
CA PHE A 628 33.91 -33.83 2.53
C PHE A 628 33.61 -32.55 3.34
N GLU A 629 32.48 -32.47 4.03
CA GLU A 629 32.14 -31.34 4.90
C GLU A 629 32.72 -31.53 6.32
N PRO A 630 33.22 -30.47 6.97
CA PRO A 630 33.84 -30.58 8.28
C PRO A 630 32.90 -31.17 9.34
N PHE A 631 33.45 -32.09 10.15
CA PHE A 631 32.77 -32.77 11.27
C PHE A 631 31.69 -33.78 10.88
N VAL A 632 31.47 -34.07 9.58
CA VAL A 632 30.50 -35.09 9.14
C VAL A 632 31.06 -36.50 9.32
N GLN A 633 30.20 -37.43 9.77
CA GLN A 633 30.46 -38.86 9.84
C GLN A 633 29.21 -39.65 9.46
N ALA A 634 29.36 -40.65 8.60
CA ALA A 634 28.29 -41.59 8.24
C ALA A 634 27.87 -42.43 9.46
N GLU A 635 26.70 -42.15 10.03
CA GLU A 635 26.16 -42.84 11.20
C GLU A 635 25.66 -44.25 10.84
N ARG A 636 26.42 -45.29 11.23
CA ARG A 636 25.94 -46.56 11.82
C ARG A 636 27.04 -47.63 11.96
N SER A 637 27.60 -47.72 13.16
CA SER A 637 28.05 -48.98 13.77
C SER A 637 28.12 -48.78 15.28
N LEU A 638 27.89 -49.84 16.07
CA LEU A 638 27.72 -49.73 17.52
C LEU A 638 29.04 -49.69 18.32
N ASP A 639 30.19 -49.76 17.64
CA ASP A 639 31.51 -49.82 18.26
C ASP A 639 32.12 -48.42 18.43
N ARG A 640 31.80 -47.76 19.56
CA ARG A 640 32.23 -46.38 19.88
C ARG A 640 33.70 -46.25 20.27
N SER A 641 34.54 -47.18 19.84
CA SER A 641 35.94 -47.31 20.27
C SER A 641 36.94 -46.49 19.44
N GLU A 642 36.63 -46.22 18.16
CA GLU A 642 37.61 -45.72 17.17
C GLU A 642 37.17 -44.46 16.40
N GLY A 643 36.54 -43.51 17.09
CA GLY A 643 36.13 -42.22 16.50
C GLY A 643 37.29 -41.39 15.93
N GLY A 644 37.09 -40.77 14.77
CA GLY A 644 37.86 -39.59 14.35
C GLY A 644 37.02 -38.32 14.56
N LEU A 645 37.48 -37.15 14.10
CA LEU A 645 36.66 -35.92 14.12
C LEU A 645 35.94 -35.59 12.80
N GLY A 646 36.09 -36.37 11.73
CA GLY A 646 35.48 -36.02 10.43
C GLY A 646 36.13 -34.79 9.77
N LEU A 647 37.42 -34.54 10.03
CA LEU A 647 38.18 -33.42 9.44
C LEU A 647 39.04 -33.85 8.23
N GLY A 648 39.48 -35.10 8.17
CA GLY A 648 40.49 -35.56 7.22
C GLY A 648 40.12 -35.38 5.74
N LEU A 649 38.87 -35.67 5.36
CA LEU A 649 38.40 -35.50 3.97
C LEU A 649 38.16 -34.04 3.60
N ALA A 650 37.71 -33.20 4.54
CA ALA A 650 37.61 -31.75 4.33
C ALA A 650 38.99 -31.12 4.09
N VAL A 651 40.00 -31.53 4.87
CA VAL A 651 41.41 -31.14 4.66
C VAL A 651 41.93 -31.64 3.31
N VAL A 652 41.59 -32.87 2.89
CA VAL A 652 41.93 -33.37 1.54
C VAL A 652 41.33 -32.50 0.44
N ARG A 653 40.03 -32.18 0.49
CA ARG A 653 39.35 -31.37 -0.54
C ARG A 653 39.99 -29.99 -0.67
N GLU A 654 40.27 -29.33 0.44
CA GLU A 654 40.86 -27.99 0.47
C GLU A 654 42.33 -27.99 0.00
N ILE A 655 43.15 -28.97 0.41
CA ILE A 655 44.52 -29.09 -0.10
C ILE A 655 44.55 -29.40 -1.60
N VAL A 656 43.69 -30.31 -2.08
CA VAL A 656 43.62 -30.69 -3.51
C VAL A 656 43.13 -29.51 -4.36
N SER A 657 42.13 -28.75 -3.89
CA SER A 657 41.64 -27.55 -4.58
C SER A 657 42.72 -26.46 -4.67
N ARG A 658 43.53 -26.27 -3.62
CA ARG A 658 44.69 -25.37 -3.64
C ARG A 658 45.83 -25.84 -4.54
N HIS A 659 45.87 -27.12 -4.90
CA HIS A 659 46.74 -27.68 -5.93
C HIS A 659 46.15 -27.64 -7.33
N ASP A 660 45.10 -26.82 -7.53
CA ASP A 660 44.43 -26.63 -8.82
C ASP A 660 43.82 -27.94 -9.36
N GLY A 661 43.46 -28.85 -8.43
CA GLY A 661 42.96 -30.20 -8.68
C GLY A 661 41.57 -30.47 -8.10
N ILE A 662 41.08 -31.69 -8.29
CA ILE A 662 39.72 -32.12 -7.91
C ILE A 662 39.78 -33.45 -7.15
N VAL A 663 39.00 -33.59 -6.08
CA VAL A 663 38.75 -34.86 -5.38
C VAL A 663 37.28 -35.27 -5.49
N VAL A 664 37.02 -36.57 -5.68
CA VAL A 664 35.68 -37.16 -5.75
C VAL A 664 35.67 -38.50 -5.00
N ALA A 665 34.66 -38.76 -4.18
CA ALA A 665 34.38 -40.07 -3.59
C ALA A 665 33.25 -40.79 -4.32
N ARG A 666 33.29 -42.12 -4.33
CA ARG A 666 32.31 -43.02 -4.93
C ARG A 666 32.16 -44.27 -4.07
N SER A 667 30.94 -44.79 -3.98
CA SER A 667 30.61 -46.10 -3.41
C SER A 667 29.25 -46.51 -3.98
N GLU A 668 29.00 -47.81 -4.09
CA GLU A 668 27.69 -48.32 -4.53
C GLU A 668 26.70 -48.52 -3.36
N GLY A 669 27.13 -48.22 -2.13
CA GLY A 669 26.35 -48.33 -0.89
C GLY A 669 27.05 -49.14 0.20
N ALA A 670 26.32 -49.43 1.28
CA ALA A 670 26.86 -50.20 2.40
C ALA A 670 27.35 -51.61 2.00
N GLY A 671 28.62 -51.90 2.28
CA GLY A 671 29.29 -53.18 2.00
C GLY A 671 29.92 -53.29 0.60
N SER A 672 29.88 -52.24 -0.21
CA SER A 672 30.43 -52.23 -1.58
C SER A 672 31.80 -51.55 -1.71
N GLY A 673 32.49 -51.27 -0.60
CA GLY A 673 33.76 -50.56 -0.62
C GLY A 673 33.67 -49.08 -1.01
N THR A 674 34.81 -48.41 -1.05
CA THR A 674 34.91 -46.97 -1.35
C THR A 674 36.02 -46.70 -2.36
N GLU A 675 35.75 -45.89 -3.39
CA GLU A 675 36.76 -45.31 -4.26
C GLU A 675 36.88 -43.81 -3.97
N VAL A 676 38.08 -43.30 -3.65
CA VAL A 676 38.37 -41.87 -3.63
C VAL A 676 39.41 -41.54 -4.71
N VAL A 677 39.04 -40.64 -5.61
CA VAL A 677 39.86 -40.22 -6.77
C VAL A 677 40.33 -38.78 -6.57
N VAL A 678 41.65 -38.58 -6.51
CA VAL A 678 42.30 -37.26 -6.56
C VAL A 678 42.88 -37.06 -7.96
N THR A 679 42.60 -35.90 -8.56
CA THR A 679 43.15 -35.47 -9.85
C THR A 679 43.98 -34.20 -9.65
N LEU A 680 45.23 -34.19 -10.12
CA LEU A 680 46.18 -33.06 -10.00
C LEU A 680 46.82 -32.75 -11.36
N PRO A 681 47.11 -31.47 -11.68
CA PRO A 681 47.79 -31.11 -12.92
C PRO A 681 49.27 -31.59 -12.93
N ARG A 682 49.72 -32.09 -14.09
CA ARG A 682 51.09 -32.59 -14.29
C ARG A 682 52.10 -31.46 -14.47
N SER A 683 53.29 -31.60 -13.87
CA SER A 683 54.37 -30.61 -14.04
C SER A 683 54.82 -30.49 -15.49
N ALA A 684 54.96 -29.26 -15.99
CA ALA A 684 55.40 -28.98 -17.35
C ALA A 684 56.85 -29.41 -17.63
N GLU A 685 57.72 -29.46 -16.61
CA GLU A 685 59.12 -29.88 -16.76
C GLU A 685 59.26 -31.37 -17.16
N ALA A 686 58.27 -32.20 -16.78
CA ALA A 686 58.22 -33.61 -17.18
C ALA A 686 57.98 -33.82 -18.69
N ARG A 687 57.91 -32.76 -19.51
CA ARG A 687 57.91 -32.82 -20.98
C ARG A 687 59.33 -32.87 -21.60
N GLY A 688 60.40 -32.66 -20.82
CA GLY A 688 61.75 -32.37 -21.35
C GLY A 688 62.81 -33.49 -21.36
N SER A 689 62.64 -34.61 -20.63
CA SER A 689 63.76 -35.48 -20.24
C SER A 689 64.11 -36.65 -21.17
N ARG A 690 63.28 -37.03 -22.16
CA ARG A 690 63.63 -38.09 -23.14
C ARG A 690 64.58 -37.58 -24.24
N ARG A 691 65.84 -37.32 -23.87
CA ARG A 691 66.94 -37.16 -24.84
C ARG A 691 67.32 -38.54 -25.41
N PRO A 692 67.25 -38.78 -26.73
CA PRO A 692 67.67 -40.07 -27.31
C PRO A 692 69.20 -40.20 -27.28
N ARG A 693 69.70 -41.41 -26.98
CA ARG A 693 71.09 -41.79 -27.30
C ARG A 693 71.28 -41.67 -28.82
N ARG A 694 72.25 -40.85 -29.27
CA ARG A 694 72.82 -40.94 -30.63
C ARG A 694 74.19 -41.60 -30.52
N THR A 695 74.48 -42.45 -31.49
CA THR A 695 75.73 -43.20 -31.64
C THR A 695 76.88 -42.33 -32.18
N ASP A 696 78.10 -42.84 -32.09
CA ASP A 696 79.33 -42.16 -32.50
C ASP A 696 79.42 -41.81 -33.99
N ALA A 697 80.09 -40.70 -34.30
CA ALA A 697 81.04 -40.57 -35.42
C ALA A 697 81.80 -39.22 -35.40
N GLY A 698 83.14 -39.28 -35.32
CA GLY A 698 84.13 -38.36 -35.91
C GLY A 698 83.99 -36.82 -35.79
N GLY A 699 85.00 -36.17 -35.19
CA GLY A 699 85.23 -34.71 -35.34
C GLY A 699 86.34 -34.17 -34.44
N VAL A 700 87.45 -33.71 -35.02
CA VAL A 700 88.63 -33.17 -34.29
C VAL A 700 88.65 -31.65 -34.41
N HIS A 701 88.85 -30.90 -33.30
CA HIS A 701 89.90 -29.87 -33.16
C HIS A 701 89.99 -29.23 -31.75
N ARG A 702 90.97 -28.33 -31.56
CA ARG A 702 91.54 -27.83 -30.28
C ARG A 702 91.02 -26.43 -29.87
N GLY A 703 91.18 -26.08 -28.59
CA GLY A 703 91.16 -24.69 -28.06
C GLY A 703 90.12 -24.50 -26.95
N ALA A 704 90.39 -24.38 -25.64
CA ALA A 704 91.37 -23.60 -24.85
C ALA A 704 90.99 -22.12 -24.63
N ALA A 705 90.46 -21.79 -23.43
CA ALA A 705 90.84 -20.62 -22.59
C ALA A 705 90.02 -20.49 -21.28
N LEU A 706 90.75 -20.39 -20.15
CA LEU A 706 90.57 -19.48 -18.98
C LEU A 706 89.19 -19.23 -18.29
N GLY A 707 89.18 -19.33 -16.95
CA GLY A 707 88.24 -18.63 -16.03
C GLY A 707 88.80 -17.26 -15.60
N PRO A 708 88.55 -16.69 -14.38
CA PRO A 708 87.89 -17.20 -13.15
C PRO A 708 86.56 -16.45 -12.82
N ARG A 709 85.70 -16.74 -11.81
CA ARG A 709 85.73 -17.34 -10.45
C ARG A 709 85.94 -16.34 -9.26
N ARG A 710 84.94 -16.27 -8.35
CA ARG A 710 84.92 -15.63 -6.99
C ARG A 710 84.62 -14.10 -6.97
N ARG A 711 84.17 -13.45 -5.85
CA ARG A 711 84.12 -13.85 -4.41
C ARG A 711 82.98 -13.11 -3.59
N ARG A 712 82.54 -13.71 -2.46
CA ARG A 712 81.71 -13.18 -1.33
C ARG A 712 82.62 -12.67 -0.16
N PRO A 713 82.16 -12.22 1.05
CA PRO A 713 80.80 -12.00 1.59
C PRO A 713 80.45 -10.50 1.75
N PRO A 714 80.41 -9.76 2.90
CA PRO A 714 80.66 -10.03 4.35
C PRO A 714 79.40 -9.90 5.27
N ARG A 715 79.57 -9.73 6.61
CA ARG A 715 78.58 -9.37 7.68
C ARG A 715 79.31 -8.89 8.96
N ARG A 716 78.69 -8.02 9.79
CA ARG A 716 78.86 -7.72 11.26
C ARG A 716 78.30 -6.31 11.60
N GLY A 717 77.84 -5.92 12.81
CA GLY A 717 77.41 -6.68 13.99
C GLY A 717 77.64 -5.98 15.37
N ILE A 718 76.56 -5.83 16.19
CA ILE A 718 76.50 -5.77 17.69
C ILE A 718 76.84 -4.45 18.45
N ASP A 719 75.79 -3.83 19.06
CA ASP A 719 75.54 -3.30 20.45
C ASP A 719 76.61 -2.50 21.28
N PRO A 720 76.32 -1.93 22.49
CA PRO A 720 75.12 -1.27 23.10
C PRO A 720 75.42 0.09 23.83
N LEU A 721 74.42 0.74 24.50
CA LEU A 721 74.43 1.21 25.94
C LEU A 721 73.49 2.41 26.32
N ASP A 722 72.93 2.33 27.54
CA ASP A 722 72.54 3.35 28.57
C ASP A 722 71.55 4.53 28.36
N GLY A 723 70.90 4.90 29.49
CA GLY A 723 70.07 6.12 29.71
C GLY A 723 70.65 7.01 30.84
N PRO A 724 69.98 8.09 31.32
CA PRO A 724 68.90 7.93 32.33
C PRO A 724 67.82 9.07 32.40
N ARG A 725 67.02 9.11 33.49
CA ARG A 725 66.05 10.17 33.93
C ARG A 725 66.63 10.93 35.16
N PRO A 726 66.25 12.21 35.49
CA PRO A 726 64.95 12.55 36.13
C PRO A 726 64.39 14.00 35.87
N ALA A 727 63.42 14.44 36.68
CA ALA A 727 62.65 15.72 36.66
C ALA A 727 63.24 16.77 37.67
N PRO A 728 62.55 17.83 38.23
CA PRO A 728 61.16 18.35 38.11
C PRO A 728 60.99 19.91 38.12
N ALA A 729 59.74 20.42 38.21
CA ALA A 729 59.39 21.77 38.69
C ALA A 729 57.98 21.84 39.36
N ARG A 730 57.70 22.85 40.21
CA ARG A 730 56.45 23.02 41.01
C ARG A 730 56.12 24.51 41.28
N ALA A 731 54.83 24.89 41.29
CA ALA A 731 54.20 25.87 42.22
C ALA A 731 52.70 26.11 41.88
N ARG A 732 51.77 26.46 42.79
CA ARG A 732 51.64 26.37 44.28
C ARG A 732 50.18 26.71 44.70
N LEU A 733 49.57 25.91 45.61
CA LEU A 733 48.53 26.25 46.64
C LEU A 733 47.18 26.89 46.14
N ARG A 734 45.98 26.69 46.70
CA ARG A 734 45.36 26.01 47.89
C ARG A 734 43.85 25.75 47.52
N GLY A 735 42.97 24.99 48.17
CA GLY A 735 42.97 24.07 49.33
C GLY A 735 42.03 24.51 50.47
N GLU A 736 41.17 23.58 50.95
CA GLU A 736 40.02 23.70 51.90
C GLU A 736 38.76 24.40 51.36
N GLU A 737 37.51 24.16 51.79
CA GLU A 737 36.74 23.05 52.43
C GLU A 737 35.38 23.69 52.84
N GLY A 738 34.29 22.93 52.99
CA GLY A 738 33.02 23.45 53.53
C GLY A 738 31.75 22.76 53.01
N ALA A 739 30.85 22.40 53.91
CA ALA A 739 29.58 21.72 53.60
C ALA A 739 28.36 22.61 53.92
N GLY A 740 27.22 22.36 53.27
CA GLY A 740 25.97 23.02 53.64
C GLY A 740 24.82 22.89 52.63
N ALA A 741 23.71 22.33 53.09
CA ALA A 741 22.37 22.46 52.54
C ALA A 741 21.42 22.72 53.74
N PRO A 742 20.11 23.04 53.58
CA PRO A 742 19.33 23.21 52.35
C PRO A 742 18.42 24.47 52.32
N GLY A 743 17.67 24.63 51.22
CA GLY A 743 16.33 25.27 51.24
C GLY A 743 16.25 26.75 50.90
N GLY A 744 15.01 27.25 50.82
CA GLY A 744 14.69 28.67 50.57
C GLY A 744 14.12 28.95 49.18
N SER A 745 12.79 28.97 49.06
CA SER A 745 12.07 29.51 47.91
C SER A 745 12.07 31.05 47.92
N ASP A 746 12.10 31.69 46.74
CA ASP A 746 11.19 32.83 46.51
C ASP A 746 10.86 33.09 45.01
N LYS A 747 9.93 34.02 44.76
CA LYS A 747 9.25 34.27 43.48
C LYS A 747 9.68 35.56 42.74
N PRO A 748 9.27 35.78 41.47
CA PRO A 748 9.93 36.71 40.54
C PRO A 748 9.32 38.12 40.46
N SER A 749 10.02 39.07 39.81
CA SER A 749 9.45 40.36 39.39
C SER A 749 10.17 41.01 38.18
N ALA A 750 9.41 41.24 37.10
CA ALA A 750 9.55 42.27 36.04
C ALA A 750 8.50 41.93 34.94
N ALA A 751 7.38 42.64 34.67
CA ALA A 751 7.07 44.09 34.63
C ALA A 751 7.82 44.81 33.47
N SER A 752 7.21 45.63 32.60
CA SER A 752 5.82 46.06 32.27
C SER A 752 5.93 47.03 31.04
N PRO A 753 5.03 48.00 30.68
CA PRO A 753 3.58 48.23 30.93
C PRO A 753 2.75 48.66 29.66
N MET A 754 1.53 49.18 29.91
CA MET A 754 0.55 49.86 29.00
C MET A 754 -0.35 48.90 28.17
N GLY A 755 -1.69 48.97 28.19
CA GLY A 755 -2.70 49.76 28.94
C GLY A 755 -4.13 49.29 28.55
N ARG A 756 -5.27 49.82 29.04
CA ARG A 756 -5.56 50.89 30.02
C ARG A 756 -7.04 50.76 30.52
N VAL A 757 -7.32 51.19 31.76
CA VAL A 757 -8.47 52.00 32.25
C VAL A 757 -9.74 52.04 31.35
N GLU A 758 -10.96 51.69 31.75
CA GLU A 758 -11.56 51.25 33.05
C GLU A 758 -12.94 50.54 32.77
N ARG A 759 -13.98 50.32 33.63
CA ARG A 759 -14.44 50.75 34.98
C ARG A 759 -15.29 49.62 35.64
N ARG A 760 -15.70 49.75 36.90
CA ARG A 760 -16.72 48.94 37.64
C ARG A 760 -17.53 49.86 38.59
N PRO A 761 -18.74 49.52 39.12
CA PRO A 761 -18.87 48.49 40.18
C PRO A 761 -20.24 47.74 40.32
N ARG A 762 -20.25 46.68 41.17
CA ARG A 762 -21.22 46.28 42.26
C ARG A 762 -22.76 46.41 42.06
N PHE A 763 -23.66 45.68 42.74
CA PHE A 763 -23.60 44.69 43.85
C PHE A 763 -24.90 43.84 43.85
N THR A 764 -24.90 42.69 44.55
CA THR A 764 -26.07 41.91 45.05
C THR A 764 -27.08 41.35 44.02
N SER A 765 -27.80 40.26 44.30
CA SER A 765 -27.84 39.40 45.50
C SER A 765 -27.62 37.93 45.13
#